data_AF-B4UDD6-F1
#
_entry.id   AF-B4UDD6-F1
#
_cell.length_a   1.000
_cell.length_b   1.000
_cell.length_c   1.000
_cell.angle_alpha   90.00
_cell.angle_beta   90.00
_cell.angle_gamma   90.00
#
_symmetry.space_group_name_H-M   'P 1'
#
loop_
_entity.id
_entity.type
_entity.pdbx_description
1 polymer ?
#
loop_
_entity_poly.entity_id
_entity_poly.type
_entity_poly.pdbx_seq_one_letter_code
_entity_poly.pdbx_strand_id
1 'polypeptide(L)'
;MIAALATALALAVSPAAAEPAGAAASPPPRVAAVDLALPPGDDLAQASALVTLSPGEPLSVRDARRTVQRLFQTGRYRNVVVRAEPAAAPPGGGAGEWVRLVVEALPVRRVARVEVRTDAPEVLGPDAIRAAAKLASGETFDDADLDAVAARVRAALSRRGHRDAQVRASAEGDTSVDVLLEVRAGPATRVASLRLTGSPGPAAEALRGRLRTREGAALDADALDADVQALRAGLRAAGYRRARVDAPVVRVRGGAAEVEVPVQAGPRMAFAFRGNAAFRPALLERQLGLEADQPVDAPAIEQAADRLRAFYRARGFAGAAVTTEERRGPGVLAVVFHLDEGRRYRLGRIRFEGATARTERDLRDRLFAILEEDAETPGSPDADEARALILSVPGARPPPEPPPALRPRDYFDEATWDRALELIVEGYRAEGWLDAVALGSAVALDAERGIADVTLRLREGARTHVESIAFEGTGAVPLPELARETRLSPGDPLAFDRVEETRLAILRRYYTAGHAFARVEAREELDRERHLATVRFVVDAGPKVRIGRLLLTGNRRTREDVIRDELEVREGATFDPEALARSQAALLRLGVFRSAKLELHEPELVAETKDLAVELSERPYATLTQSLGFSIANGPRAVLEYSRPNLFGRAVELTARGKVNYLVDVGGLGPDLSGKEGYDRLEGRADLGLRSTRVRLLPVPVGLRTDFIGEILHRRAYDLRRVSGVAGMDVGVTSRVGASLQYELEVDDIRRTNVVGVLTQADLERLRFDEGVTTLHAVRPSFTLDFRDNSAHPHRGWFAAGVAEWAHSLGVGVPGAPDRRALFGLLPGSEVHSNLLKLSGTLSGYLPLGGSTVLAVSVRGGRVFPLDRESRTIIPRRFFLGGASTMRGFAEEEMIQEDVRGALAAEGKLCATSYTGIGCTERGRRVASGDRPVSEGGEAYLLGKSELRVGLTRAVELGLFLDAGNLWLDPNRFEALDLRTNAGAGLRFVTPIGPAALDLGFNLDRDVRINERLFALHFTIGLF
;
A
#
# COMPACT_ATOMS: atom_id res chain seq x y z
N MET A 1 3.46 -27.80 -36.86
CA MET A 1 3.55 -28.92 -37.84
C MET A 1 4.87 -28.76 -38.57
N ILE A 2 5.94 -29.43 -38.14
CA ILE A 2 6.28 -30.85 -38.44
C ILE A 2 6.42 -31.00 -39.96
N ALA A 3 7.52 -31.41 -40.60
CA ALA A 3 8.76 -32.10 -40.25
C ALA A 3 9.75 -31.84 -41.44
N ALA A 4 11.04 -31.57 -41.20
CA ALA A 4 12.17 -32.51 -41.20
C ALA A 4 12.86 -32.76 -42.57
N LEU A 5 14.18 -33.03 -42.48
CA LEU A 5 15.15 -33.51 -43.48
C LEU A 5 15.63 -32.50 -44.56
N ALA A 6 16.90 -32.46 -44.99
CA ALA A 6 18.16 -33.09 -44.58
C ALA A 6 19.35 -32.50 -45.38
N THR A 7 20.55 -32.52 -44.79
CA THR A 7 21.93 -32.72 -45.35
C THR A 7 22.46 -31.84 -46.49
N ALA A 8 23.51 -31.03 -46.25
CA ALA A 8 24.96 -31.35 -46.32
C ALA A 8 25.52 -31.23 -47.77
N LEU A 9 26.74 -30.79 -48.12
CA LEU A 9 28.03 -30.56 -47.46
C LEU A 9 28.91 -29.82 -48.51
N ALA A 10 29.85 -28.95 -48.11
CA ALA A 10 31.24 -28.95 -48.60
C ALA A 10 32.05 -27.75 -48.07
N LEU A 11 33.15 -28.08 -47.37
CA LEU A 11 34.23 -27.21 -46.94
C LEU A 11 35.06 -26.67 -48.12
N ALA A 12 35.62 -25.46 -47.97
CA ALA A 12 36.99 -25.17 -48.38
C ALA A 12 37.54 -23.98 -47.58
N VAL A 13 38.68 -24.19 -46.92
CA VAL A 13 39.52 -23.21 -46.24
C VAL A 13 40.76 -22.97 -47.11
N SER A 14 41.30 -21.73 -47.03
CA SER A 14 42.64 -21.23 -47.41
C SER A 14 42.85 -20.66 -48.83
N PRO A 15 43.84 -19.75 -49.04
CA PRO A 15 44.59 -18.91 -48.09
C PRO A 15 44.62 -17.41 -48.47
N ALA A 16 45.15 -16.60 -47.55
CA ALA A 16 45.56 -15.22 -47.77
C ALA A 16 46.55 -15.09 -48.95
N ALA A 17 46.30 -14.13 -49.83
CA ALA A 17 47.26 -13.71 -50.85
C ALA A 17 47.93 -12.39 -50.43
N ALA A 18 49.25 -12.40 -50.52
CA ALA A 18 50.16 -11.34 -50.14
C ALA A 18 50.04 -10.08 -51.02
N GLU A 19 50.27 -8.92 -50.40
CA GLU A 19 50.57 -7.65 -51.07
C GLU A 19 51.94 -7.71 -51.77
N PRO A 20 52.10 -7.08 -52.95
CA PRO A 20 53.40 -6.63 -53.41
C PRO A 20 53.69 -5.21 -52.93
N ALA A 21 54.88 -5.04 -52.37
CA ALA A 21 55.44 -3.75 -51.98
C ALA A 21 55.92 -2.94 -53.21
N GLY A 22 55.85 -1.61 -53.11
CA GLY A 22 56.82 -0.72 -53.75
C GLY A 22 56.31 0.21 -54.86
N ALA A 23 55.57 1.26 -54.50
CA ALA A 23 55.57 2.52 -55.23
C ALA A 23 55.81 3.65 -54.22
N ALA A 24 56.91 4.40 -54.37
CA ALA A 24 57.21 5.56 -53.56
C ALA A 24 56.09 6.61 -53.75
N ALA A 25 55.27 6.79 -52.73
CA ALA A 25 54.19 7.78 -52.75
C ALA A 25 54.78 9.20 -52.70
N SER A 26 54.40 10.05 -53.65
CA SER A 26 54.64 11.49 -53.58
C SER A 26 54.12 12.04 -52.23
N PRO A 27 54.83 13.01 -51.60
CA PRO A 27 54.38 13.57 -50.33
C PRO A 27 52.98 14.16 -50.47
N PRO A 28 52.06 13.91 -49.51
CA PRO A 28 50.68 14.37 -49.61
C PRO A 28 50.61 15.90 -49.69
N PRO A 29 49.67 16.44 -50.49
CA PRO A 29 49.53 17.88 -50.66
C PRO A 29 49.24 18.57 -49.33
N ARG A 30 49.72 19.81 -49.15
CA ARG A 30 49.56 20.58 -47.91
C ARG A 30 48.29 21.43 -47.94
N VAL A 31 47.67 21.63 -46.78
CA VAL A 31 46.45 22.43 -46.66
C VAL A 31 46.78 23.92 -46.73
N ALA A 32 46.27 24.62 -47.74
CA ALA A 32 46.45 26.07 -47.91
C ALA A 32 45.45 26.89 -47.08
N ALA A 33 44.20 26.43 -46.99
CA ALA A 33 43.11 27.05 -46.24
C ALA A 33 41.99 26.02 -45.98
N VAL A 34 41.17 26.27 -44.95
CA VAL A 34 39.97 25.48 -44.64
C VAL A 34 38.76 26.42 -44.60
N ASP A 35 37.83 26.22 -45.51
CA ASP A 35 36.60 26.99 -45.64
C ASP A 35 35.41 26.15 -45.13
N LEU A 36 34.61 26.73 -44.23
CA LEU A 36 33.42 26.09 -43.67
C LEU A 36 32.15 26.66 -44.33
N ALA A 37 31.45 25.82 -45.09
CA ALA A 37 30.15 26.11 -45.65
C ALA A 37 29.06 25.52 -44.72
N LEU A 38 28.59 26.32 -43.78
CA LEU A 38 27.59 25.94 -42.77
C LEU A 38 26.20 26.49 -43.12
N PRO A 39 25.12 25.88 -42.59
CA PRO A 39 23.77 26.39 -42.74
C PRO A 39 23.62 27.80 -42.12
N PRO A 40 22.70 28.65 -42.63
CA PRO A 40 22.47 29.99 -42.10
C PRO A 40 22.06 29.93 -40.61
N GLY A 41 22.76 30.66 -39.75
CA GLY A 41 22.47 30.76 -38.31
C GLY A 41 23.37 29.90 -37.40
N ASP A 42 24.27 29.08 -37.97
CA ASP A 42 25.25 28.34 -37.18
C ASP A 42 26.51 29.15 -36.84
N ASP A 43 27.05 28.90 -35.65
CA ASP A 43 28.24 29.57 -35.12
C ASP A 43 29.53 29.03 -35.79
N LEU A 44 30.06 29.83 -36.73
CA LEU A 44 31.31 29.59 -37.45
C LEU A 44 32.51 29.33 -36.51
N ALA A 45 32.58 30.00 -35.35
CA ALA A 45 33.69 29.83 -34.42
C ALA A 45 33.64 28.45 -33.76
N GLN A 46 32.45 28.01 -33.31
CA GLN A 46 32.28 26.68 -32.73
C GLN A 46 32.55 25.56 -33.74
N ALA A 47 32.05 25.70 -34.96
CA ALA A 47 32.28 24.72 -36.02
C ALA A 47 33.76 24.64 -36.44
N SER A 48 34.47 25.78 -36.49
CA SER A 48 35.91 25.81 -36.79
C SER A 48 36.76 25.09 -35.73
N ALA A 49 36.38 25.16 -34.45
CA ALA A 49 37.08 24.46 -33.36
C ALA A 49 36.96 22.93 -33.45
N LEU A 50 35.99 22.42 -34.22
CA LEU A 50 35.77 21.00 -34.45
C LEU A 50 36.56 20.48 -35.67
N VAL A 51 37.09 21.36 -36.52
CA VAL A 51 37.96 20.99 -37.64
C VAL A 51 39.35 20.64 -37.14
N THR A 52 39.86 19.48 -37.56
CA THR A 52 41.12 18.92 -37.05
C THR A 52 42.34 19.28 -37.91
N LEU A 53 42.14 19.79 -39.12
CA LEU A 53 43.21 20.14 -40.08
C LEU A 53 43.51 21.64 -40.03
N SER A 54 44.80 22.01 -39.93
CA SER A 54 45.24 23.41 -39.92
C SER A 54 46.01 23.79 -41.20
N PRO A 55 45.99 25.06 -41.64
CA PRO A 55 46.80 25.53 -42.75
C PRO A 55 48.30 25.25 -42.54
N GLY A 56 48.96 24.68 -43.55
CA GLY A 56 50.39 24.31 -43.55
C GLY A 56 50.69 22.82 -43.29
N GLU A 57 49.72 22.08 -42.73
CA GLU A 57 49.84 20.64 -42.44
C GLU A 57 49.65 19.77 -43.70
N PRO A 58 50.29 18.59 -43.77
CA PRO A 58 50.02 17.63 -44.84
C PRO A 58 48.58 17.11 -44.75
N LEU A 59 47.89 17.04 -45.90
CA LEU A 59 46.53 16.52 -45.96
C LEU A 59 46.49 15.07 -45.48
N SER A 60 45.74 14.84 -44.41
CA SER A 60 45.56 13.53 -43.79
C SER A 60 44.10 13.10 -43.92
N VAL A 61 43.88 11.96 -44.58
CA VAL A 61 42.55 11.32 -44.68
C VAL A 61 41.97 11.02 -43.29
N ARG A 62 42.84 10.71 -42.31
CA ARG A 62 42.44 10.44 -40.93
C ARG A 62 41.85 11.68 -40.25
N ASP A 63 42.47 12.84 -40.45
CA ASP A 63 42.05 14.09 -39.81
C ASP A 63 40.86 14.74 -40.53
N ALA A 64 40.73 14.53 -41.85
CA ALA A 64 39.52 14.85 -42.60
C ALA A 64 38.33 14.01 -42.11
N ARG A 65 38.51 12.70 -41.91
CA ARG A 65 37.48 11.81 -41.31
C ARG A 65 37.12 12.24 -39.88
N ARG A 66 38.10 12.62 -39.07
CA ARG A 66 37.86 13.09 -37.69
C ARG A 66 37.08 14.41 -37.66
N THR A 67 37.33 15.31 -38.60
CA THR A 67 36.55 16.54 -38.81
C THR A 67 35.09 16.24 -39.14
N VAL A 68 34.85 15.35 -40.12
CA VAL A 68 33.48 14.87 -40.45
C VAL A 68 32.81 14.25 -39.22
N GLN A 69 33.52 13.39 -38.49
CA GLN A 69 32.98 12.70 -37.32
C GLN A 69 32.60 13.67 -36.19
N ARG A 70 33.44 14.66 -35.88
CA ARG A 70 33.17 15.66 -34.84
C ARG A 70 31.98 16.54 -35.17
N LEU A 71 31.88 17.01 -36.42
CA LEU A 71 30.74 17.82 -36.86
C LEU A 71 29.46 16.99 -36.88
N PHE A 72 29.48 15.76 -37.39
CA PHE A 72 28.33 14.87 -37.40
C PHE A 72 27.84 14.50 -35.98
N GLN A 73 28.77 14.29 -35.04
CA GLN A 73 28.45 13.97 -33.63
C GLN A 73 27.74 15.09 -32.87
N THR A 74 27.71 16.32 -33.39
CA THR A 74 26.92 17.40 -32.80
C THR A 74 25.40 17.20 -32.94
N GLY A 75 24.97 16.29 -33.83
CA GLY A 75 23.56 16.03 -34.11
C GLY A 75 22.83 17.17 -34.84
N ARG A 76 23.55 18.25 -35.23
CA ARG A 76 23.00 19.41 -35.94
C ARG A 76 22.97 19.24 -37.46
N TYR A 77 23.83 18.37 -37.98
CA TYR A 77 24.03 18.18 -39.42
C TYR A 77 23.62 16.77 -39.86
N ARG A 78 22.83 16.67 -40.94
CA ARG A 78 22.45 15.39 -41.56
C ARG A 78 23.56 14.79 -42.41
N ASN A 79 24.45 15.64 -42.92
CA ASN A 79 25.58 15.24 -43.75
C ASN A 79 26.69 16.29 -43.63
N VAL A 80 27.95 15.84 -43.61
CA VAL A 80 29.13 16.70 -43.58
C VAL A 80 30.11 16.16 -44.62
N VAL A 81 30.41 16.97 -45.63
CA VAL A 81 31.27 16.60 -46.76
C VAL A 81 32.52 17.46 -46.71
N VAL A 82 33.69 16.83 -46.75
CA VAL A 82 34.98 17.54 -46.87
C VAL A 82 35.52 17.31 -48.28
N ARG A 83 35.70 18.38 -49.05
CA ARG A 83 36.28 18.34 -50.39
C ARG A 83 37.65 19.01 -50.37
N ALA A 84 38.59 18.46 -51.12
CA ALA A 84 39.91 19.06 -51.31
C ALA A 84 40.03 19.55 -52.76
N GLU A 85 40.27 20.85 -52.94
CA GLU A 85 40.42 21.50 -54.23
C GLU A 85 41.87 21.98 -54.39
N PRO A 86 42.51 21.83 -55.56
CA PRO A 86 43.87 22.34 -55.77
C PRO A 86 43.96 23.85 -55.51
N ALA A 87 45.00 24.29 -54.81
CA ALA A 87 45.23 25.69 -54.46
C ALA A 87 46.69 26.10 -54.73
N ALA A 88 46.91 27.39 -54.97
CA ALA A 88 48.27 27.94 -55.03
C ALA A 88 48.91 27.94 -53.63
N ALA A 89 50.25 27.84 -53.58
CA ALA A 89 50.99 27.95 -52.32
C ALA A 89 50.71 29.31 -51.65
N PRO A 90 50.36 29.35 -50.35
CA PRO A 90 50.18 30.60 -49.64
C PRO A 90 51.51 31.38 -49.55
N PRO A 91 51.48 32.73 -49.37
CA PRO A 91 52.69 33.55 -49.32
C PRO A 91 53.67 33.06 -48.25
N GLY A 92 54.87 32.61 -48.65
CA GLY A 92 55.87 31.99 -47.77
C GLY A 92 55.84 30.45 -47.70
N GLY A 93 54.93 29.78 -48.43
CA GLY A 93 54.85 28.32 -48.53
C GLY A 93 55.91 27.73 -49.46
N GLY A 94 56.58 26.67 -49.02
CA GLY A 94 57.60 25.95 -49.82
C GLY A 94 57.03 25.26 -51.07
N ALA A 95 57.93 24.83 -51.96
CA ALA A 95 57.57 24.11 -53.19
C ALA A 95 56.90 22.76 -52.88
N GLY A 96 55.69 22.55 -53.41
CA GLY A 96 54.87 21.34 -53.22
C GLY A 96 53.43 21.55 -53.71
N GLU A 97 52.63 20.49 -53.79
CA GLU A 97 51.20 20.57 -54.11
C GLU A 97 50.41 21.08 -52.89
N TRP A 98 49.50 22.04 -53.12
CA TRP A 98 48.66 22.64 -52.08
C TRP A 98 47.18 22.45 -52.40
N VAL A 99 46.35 22.29 -51.36
CA VAL A 99 44.89 22.11 -51.49
C VAL A 99 44.13 22.99 -50.51
N ARG A 100 43.00 23.54 -50.95
CA ARG A 100 41.98 24.18 -50.12
C ARG A 100 40.94 23.14 -49.71
N LEU A 101 40.61 23.09 -48.43
CA LEU A 101 39.58 22.20 -47.92
C LEU A 101 38.26 22.95 -47.77
N VAL A 102 37.20 22.45 -48.40
CA VAL A 102 35.84 22.97 -48.23
C VAL A 102 35.05 21.95 -47.42
N VAL A 103 34.64 22.35 -46.21
CA VAL A 103 33.82 21.54 -45.30
C VAL A 103 32.38 22.03 -45.39
N GLU A 104 31.54 21.28 -46.08
CA GLU A 104 30.12 21.58 -46.33
C GLU A 104 29.24 20.75 -45.38
N ALA A 105 28.44 21.41 -44.54
CA ALA A 105 27.53 20.76 -43.60
C ALA A 105 26.06 21.08 -43.92
N LEU A 106 25.23 20.04 -44.08
CA LEU A 106 23.79 20.17 -44.37
C LEU A 106 22.96 20.02 -43.08
N PRO A 107 21.93 20.85 -42.83
CA PRO A 107 21.17 20.81 -41.58
C PRO A 107 20.23 19.60 -41.51
N VAL A 108 19.93 19.14 -40.29
CA VAL A 108 18.85 18.16 -40.04
C VAL A 108 17.49 18.86 -40.14
N ARG A 109 16.62 18.38 -41.04
CA ARG A 109 15.23 18.85 -41.17
C ARG A 109 14.35 18.11 -40.16
N ARG A 110 13.44 18.81 -39.47
CA ARG A 110 12.52 18.21 -38.49
C ARG A 110 11.07 18.57 -38.77
N VAL A 111 10.15 17.63 -38.52
CA VAL A 111 8.71 17.87 -38.67
C VAL A 111 8.20 18.84 -37.62
N ALA A 112 7.63 19.97 -38.01
CA ALA A 112 7.03 20.95 -37.11
C ALA A 112 5.53 20.70 -36.90
N ARG A 113 4.81 20.39 -37.98
CA ARG A 113 3.36 20.14 -37.95
C ARG A 113 2.97 19.15 -39.04
N VAL A 114 1.96 18.32 -38.75
CA VAL A 114 1.29 17.46 -39.74
C VAL A 114 -0.16 17.88 -39.87
N GLU A 115 -0.50 18.51 -41.00
CA GLU A 115 -1.87 18.91 -41.35
C GLU A 115 -2.53 17.81 -42.20
N VAL A 116 -3.80 17.50 -41.91
CA VAL A 116 -4.57 16.46 -42.62
C VAL A 116 -5.82 17.08 -43.23
N ARG A 117 -5.99 16.92 -44.54
CA ARG A 117 -7.20 17.29 -45.28
C ARG A 117 -7.79 16.04 -45.91
N THR A 118 -9.00 15.66 -45.51
CA THR A 118 -9.68 14.47 -46.02
C THR A 118 -11.12 14.77 -46.41
N ASP A 119 -11.60 14.12 -47.48
CA ASP A 119 -12.98 14.19 -47.96
C ASP A 119 -13.93 13.17 -47.29
N ALA A 120 -13.41 12.27 -46.46
CA ALA A 120 -14.16 11.21 -45.79
C ALA A 120 -13.73 11.01 -44.32
N PRO A 121 -13.87 12.03 -43.45
CA PRO A 121 -13.45 11.97 -42.05
C PRO A 121 -14.18 10.88 -41.24
N GLU A 122 -15.38 10.48 -41.65
CA GLU A 122 -16.16 9.38 -41.07
C GLU A 122 -15.56 7.99 -41.34
N VAL A 123 -14.76 7.84 -42.40
CA VAL A 123 -14.10 6.57 -42.76
C VAL A 123 -12.81 6.41 -41.97
N LEU A 124 -11.96 7.44 -41.93
CA LEU A 124 -10.71 7.48 -41.16
C LEU A 124 -10.46 8.93 -40.71
N GLY A 125 -10.72 9.22 -39.44
CA GLY A 125 -10.61 10.58 -38.91
C GLY A 125 -9.17 11.12 -38.89
N PRO A 126 -8.98 12.45 -38.75
CA PRO A 126 -7.67 13.10 -38.85
C PRO A 126 -6.59 12.55 -37.90
N ASP A 127 -6.96 12.18 -36.67
CA ASP A 127 -6.02 11.58 -35.70
C ASP A 127 -5.58 10.18 -36.12
N ALA A 128 -6.49 9.38 -36.68
CA ALA A 128 -6.19 8.04 -37.15
C ALA A 128 -5.35 8.08 -38.44
N ILE A 129 -5.54 9.10 -39.30
CA ILE A 129 -4.66 9.36 -40.45
C ILE A 129 -3.25 9.72 -39.98
N ARG A 130 -3.11 10.61 -38.98
CA ARG A 130 -1.81 10.93 -38.36
C ARG A 130 -1.14 9.70 -37.77
N ALA A 131 -1.88 8.87 -37.05
CA ALA A 131 -1.36 7.63 -36.48
C ALA A 131 -0.91 6.63 -37.57
N ALA A 132 -1.68 6.49 -38.65
CA ALA A 132 -1.32 5.64 -39.79
C ALA A 132 -0.10 6.16 -40.56
N ALA A 133 0.06 7.49 -40.65
CA ALA A 133 1.20 8.14 -41.29
C ALA A 133 2.52 7.86 -40.55
N LYS A 134 2.49 7.61 -39.23
CA LYS A 134 3.66 7.39 -38.37
C LYS A 134 4.70 8.52 -38.50
N LEU A 135 4.22 9.76 -38.42
CA LEU A 135 5.04 10.97 -38.38
C LEU A 135 4.72 11.71 -37.08
N ALA A 136 5.71 11.91 -36.21
CA ALA A 136 5.55 12.71 -35.00
C ALA A 136 6.26 14.07 -35.11
N SER A 137 5.70 15.09 -34.45
CA SER A 137 6.32 16.40 -34.34
C SER A 137 7.69 16.29 -33.66
N GLY A 138 8.73 16.88 -34.25
CA GLY A 138 10.11 16.87 -33.76
C GLY A 138 11.00 15.75 -34.33
N GLU A 139 10.43 14.78 -35.03
CA GLU A 139 11.20 13.73 -35.73
C GLU A 139 11.97 14.29 -36.93
N THR A 140 13.09 13.65 -37.27
CA THR A 140 13.88 14.00 -38.46
C THR A 140 13.11 13.64 -39.73
N PHE A 141 13.13 14.52 -40.74
CA PHE A 141 12.32 14.39 -41.95
C PHE A 141 13.19 14.26 -43.20
N ASP A 142 12.90 13.25 -44.03
CA ASP A 142 13.43 13.08 -45.38
C ASP A 142 12.29 13.16 -46.40
N ASP A 143 12.55 13.71 -47.59
CA ASP A 143 11.55 13.78 -48.66
C ASP A 143 11.14 12.38 -49.14
N ALA A 144 12.02 11.37 -48.98
CA ALA A 144 11.70 9.97 -49.22
C ALA A 144 10.58 9.41 -48.30
N ASP A 145 10.33 10.06 -47.16
CA ASP A 145 9.29 9.64 -46.22
C ASP A 145 7.87 9.93 -46.74
N LEU A 146 7.69 10.89 -47.65
CA LEU A 146 6.37 11.31 -48.15
C LEU A 146 5.65 10.19 -48.91
N ASP A 147 6.36 9.46 -49.77
CA ASP A 147 5.79 8.34 -50.52
C ASP A 147 5.43 7.17 -49.61
N ALA A 148 6.29 6.89 -48.62
CA ALA A 148 6.05 5.85 -47.62
C ALA A 148 4.83 6.19 -46.74
N VAL A 149 4.69 7.46 -46.35
CA VAL A 149 3.55 7.98 -45.60
C VAL A 149 2.26 7.86 -46.40
N ALA A 150 2.26 8.31 -47.66
CA ALA A 150 1.10 8.19 -48.54
C ALA A 150 0.69 6.73 -48.77
N ALA A 151 1.66 5.82 -48.92
CA ALA A 151 1.42 4.39 -49.05
C ALA A 151 0.81 3.76 -47.78
N ARG A 152 1.29 4.12 -46.59
CA ARG A 152 0.75 3.63 -45.31
C ARG A 152 -0.69 4.07 -45.08
N VAL A 153 -1.00 5.34 -45.34
CA VAL A 153 -2.37 5.87 -45.22
C VAL A 153 -3.30 5.23 -46.26
N ARG A 154 -2.83 5.02 -47.50
CA ARG A 154 -3.59 4.30 -48.53
C ARG A 154 -3.86 2.84 -48.13
N ALA A 155 -2.90 2.16 -47.51
CA ALA A 155 -3.09 0.81 -47.00
C ALA A 155 -4.13 0.76 -45.87
N ALA A 156 -4.14 1.75 -44.97
CA ALA A 156 -5.13 1.87 -43.90
C ALA A 156 -6.55 2.08 -44.45
N LEU A 157 -6.71 2.93 -45.46
CA LEU A 157 -7.99 3.15 -46.15
C LEU A 157 -8.45 1.91 -46.95
N SER A 158 -7.50 1.22 -47.59
CA SER A 158 -7.77 -0.03 -48.32
C SER A 158 -8.31 -1.14 -47.42
N ARG A 159 -7.83 -1.24 -46.16
CA ARG A 159 -8.38 -2.17 -45.15
C ARG A 159 -9.83 -1.85 -44.77
N ARG A 160 -10.28 -0.60 -44.90
CA ARG A 160 -11.67 -0.15 -44.67
C ARG A 160 -12.53 -0.15 -45.93
N GLY A 161 -12.04 -0.77 -47.01
CA GLY A 161 -12.80 -0.95 -48.25
C GLY A 161 -12.58 0.14 -49.30
N HIS A 162 -11.76 1.14 -49.01
CA HIS A 162 -11.43 2.25 -49.91
C HIS A 162 -10.13 1.97 -50.66
N ARG A 163 -10.18 1.02 -51.60
CA ARG A 163 -8.99 0.50 -52.30
C ARG A 163 -8.43 1.47 -53.34
N ASP A 164 -9.28 2.32 -53.91
CA ASP A 164 -8.91 3.32 -54.92
C ASP A 164 -8.53 4.68 -54.29
N ALA A 165 -8.26 4.71 -52.98
CA ALA A 165 -7.95 5.92 -52.26
C ALA A 165 -6.67 6.61 -52.81
N GLN A 166 -6.77 7.90 -53.06
CA GLN A 166 -5.66 8.74 -53.47
C GLN A 166 -5.15 9.52 -52.26
N VAL A 167 -3.88 9.36 -51.94
CA VAL A 167 -3.21 10.10 -50.87
C VAL A 167 -2.03 10.82 -51.50
N ARG A 168 -2.00 12.15 -51.34
CA ARG A 168 -0.85 13.00 -51.68
C ARG A 168 -0.27 13.54 -50.39
N ALA A 169 1.04 13.44 -50.25
CA ALA A 169 1.79 14.01 -49.15
C ALA A 169 2.74 15.06 -49.73
N SER A 170 2.74 16.26 -49.17
CA SER A 170 3.64 17.35 -49.54
C SER A 170 4.27 17.95 -48.30
N ALA A 171 5.47 18.51 -48.43
CA ALA A 171 6.20 19.14 -47.35
C ALA A 171 6.68 20.53 -47.75
N GLU A 172 6.61 21.48 -46.82
CA GLU A 172 7.09 22.86 -47.00
C GLU A 172 8.00 23.25 -45.83
N GLY A 173 9.10 23.95 -46.12
CA GLY A 173 10.07 24.44 -45.13
C GLY A 173 11.45 23.77 -45.20
N ASP A 174 12.49 24.53 -44.86
CA ASP A 174 13.89 24.11 -44.96
C ASP A 174 14.33 23.30 -43.74
N THR A 175 14.39 23.91 -42.55
CA THR A 175 14.85 23.26 -41.30
C THR A 175 13.68 22.75 -40.43
N SER A 176 12.56 23.46 -40.47
CA SER A 176 11.31 23.13 -39.80
C SER A 176 10.27 22.85 -40.87
N VAL A 177 9.82 21.60 -40.98
CA VAL A 177 9.04 21.11 -42.11
C VAL A 177 7.58 20.89 -41.70
N ASP A 178 6.67 21.55 -42.39
CA ASP A 178 5.23 21.31 -42.28
C ASP A 178 4.79 20.30 -43.35
N VAL A 179 4.18 19.20 -42.93
CA VAL A 179 3.72 18.12 -43.82
C VAL A 179 2.21 18.21 -43.99
N LEU A 180 1.73 18.31 -45.22
CA LEU A 180 0.32 18.29 -45.58
C LEU A 180 -0.05 16.94 -46.21
N LEU A 181 -1.05 16.28 -45.63
CA LEU A 181 -1.65 15.04 -46.15
C LEU A 181 -3.02 15.32 -46.74
N GLU A 182 -3.14 15.21 -48.07
CA GLU A 182 -4.39 15.29 -48.80
C GLU A 182 -4.91 13.88 -49.14
N VAL A 183 -6.05 13.51 -48.55
CA VAL A 183 -6.63 12.17 -48.64
C VAL A 183 -7.99 12.24 -49.35
N ARG A 184 -8.11 11.54 -50.48
CA ARG A 184 -9.38 11.26 -51.17
C ARG A 184 -9.71 9.78 -51.08
N ALA A 185 -10.73 9.42 -50.32
CA ALA A 185 -11.00 8.01 -50.02
C ALA A 185 -11.58 7.22 -51.22
N GLY A 186 -12.27 7.89 -52.15
CA GLY A 186 -12.93 7.22 -53.28
C GLY A 186 -14.09 6.29 -52.88
N PRO A 187 -14.71 5.57 -53.83
CA PRO A 187 -15.86 4.72 -53.55
C PRO A 187 -15.49 3.49 -52.70
N ALA A 188 -16.33 3.16 -51.71
CA ALA A 188 -16.14 1.99 -50.87
C ALA A 188 -16.53 0.70 -51.61
N THR A 189 -15.68 -0.33 -51.50
CA THR A 189 -16.00 -1.70 -51.91
C THR A 189 -17.09 -2.24 -50.98
N ARG A 190 -18.23 -2.67 -51.54
CA ARG A 190 -19.35 -3.21 -50.74
C ARG A 190 -19.36 -4.73 -50.75
N VAL A 191 -19.76 -5.34 -49.63
CA VAL A 191 -19.94 -6.78 -49.51
C VAL A 191 -21.17 -7.20 -50.31
N ALA A 192 -20.96 -7.95 -51.39
CA ALA A 192 -22.02 -8.48 -52.25
C ALA A 192 -22.62 -9.77 -51.69
N SER A 193 -21.83 -10.58 -50.98
CA SER A 193 -22.34 -11.73 -50.23
C SER A 193 -21.37 -12.15 -49.13
N LEU A 194 -21.91 -12.67 -48.03
CA LEU A 194 -21.15 -13.32 -46.96
C LEU A 194 -21.67 -14.75 -46.82
N ARG A 195 -20.84 -15.76 -47.07
CA ARG A 195 -21.23 -17.18 -46.93
C ARG A 195 -20.36 -17.87 -45.87
N LEU A 196 -21.00 -18.61 -44.96
CA LEU A 196 -20.29 -19.58 -44.12
C LEU A 196 -20.16 -20.88 -44.91
N THR A 197 -18.93 -21.32 -45.19
CA THR A 197 -18.66 -22.51 -46.02
C THR A 197 -18.15 -23.66 -45.16
N GLY A 198 -18.14 -24.89 -45.69
CA GLY A 198 -17.74 -26.10 -44.95
C GLY A 198 -18.90 -26.79 -44.25
N SER A 199 -18.88 -26.86 -42.91
CA SER A 199 -19.94 -27.46 -42.08
C SER A 199 -20.27 -26.57 -40.88
N PRO A 200 -20.89 -25.39 -41.13
CA PRO A 200 -21.17 -24.39 -40.09
C PRO A 200 -22.17 -24.88 -39.03
N GLY A 201 -23.13 -25.71 -39.43
CA GLY A 201 -24.19 -26.16 -38.52
C GLY A 201 -25.15 -25.03 -38.09
N PRO A 202 -26.23 -25.37 -37.37
CA PRO A 202 -27.28 -24.41 -37.04
C PRO A 202 -26.81 -23.30 -36.09
N ALA A 203 -25.85 -23.58 -35.20
CA ALA A 203 -25.32 -22.60 -34.27
C ALA A 203 -24.49 -21.50 -34.97
N ALA A 204 -23.66 -21.86 -35.96
CA ALA A 204 -22.90 -20.85 -36.70
C ALA A 204 -23.83 -20.01 -37.59
N GLU A 205 -24.86 -20.60 -38.21
CA GLU A 205 -25.86 -19.86 -38.99
C GLU A 205 -26.67 -18.89 -38.10
N ALA A 206 -27.01 -19.28 -36.87
CA ALA A 206 -27.65 -18.36 -35.92
C ALA A 206 -26.73 -17.20 -35.51
N LEU A 207 -25.42 -17.44 -35.40
CA LEU A 207 -24.42 -16.42 -35.07
C LEU A 207 -24.11 -15.49 -36.26
N ARG A 208 -24.30 -15.95 -37.51
CA ARG A 208 -24.10 -15.15 -38.74
C ARG A 208 -24.87 -13.82 -38.70
N GLY A 209 -26.10 -13.81 -38.18
CA GLY A 209 -26.92 -12.61 -38.09
C GLY A 209 -26.41 -11.55 -37.11
N ARG A 210 -25.42 -11.88 -36.27
CA ARG A 210 -24.79 -10.98 -35.29
C ARG A 210 -23.47 -10.39 -35.76
N LEU A 211 -22.97 -10.81 -36.93
CA LEU A 211 -21.71 -10.32 -37.49
C LEU A 211 -21.87 -8.89 -38.00
N ARG A 212 -20.82 -8.08 -37.86
CA ARG A 212 -20.80 -6.69 -38.36
C ARG A 212 -20.72 -6.65 -39.89
N THR A 213 -19.97 -7.60 -40.47
CA THR A 213 -19.86 -7.83 -41.89
C THR A 213 -21.16 -8.44 -42.41
N ARG A 214 -21.84 -7.72 -43.32
CA ARG A 214 -23.11 -8.17 -43.92
C ARG A 214 -23.27 -7.63 -45.33
N GLU A 215 -24.15 -8.25 -46.10
CA GLU A 215 -24.47 -7.84 -47.45
C GLU A 215 -24.89 -6.35 -47.50
N GLY A 216 -24.33 -5.61 -48.46
CA GLY A 216 -24.53 -4.16 -48.65
C GLY A 216 -23.64 -3.25 -47.80
N ALA A 217 -23.01 -3.76 -46.74
CA ALA A 217 -22.06 -2.99 -45.91
C ALA A 217 -20.74 -2.73 -46.66
N ALA A 218 -20.01 -1.69 -46.27
CA ALA A 218 -18.65 -1.48 -46.74
C ALA A 218 -17.75 -2.62 -46.21
N LEU A 219 -16.85 -3.14 -47.04
CA LEU A 219 -15.91 -4.18 -46.67
C LEU A 219 -14.86 -3.59 -45.72
N ASP A 220 -14.93 -3.96 -44.45
CA ASP A 220 -13.93 -3.63 -43.43
C ASP A 220 -13.22 -4.91 -42.99
N ALA A 221 -11.92 -5.00 -43.28
CA ALA A 221 -11.09 -6.15 -42.95
C ALA A 221 -10.91 -6.31 -41.43
N ASP A 222 -10.84 -5.22 -40.68
CA ASP A 222 -10.66 -5.25 -39.22
C ASP A 222 -11.97 -5.73 -38.55
N ALA A 223 -13.12 -5.30 -39.07
CA ALA A 223 -14.42 -5.79 -38.63
C ALA A 223 -14.60 -7.29 -38.97
N LEU A 224 -14.16 -7.73 -40.15
CA LEU A 224 -14.22 -9.13 -40.58
C LEU A 224 -13.33 -10.04 -39.71
N ASP A 225 -12.11 -9.60 -39.38
CA ASP A 225 -11.23 -10.33 -38.46
C ASP A 225 -11.86 -10.45 -37.06
N ALA A 226 -12.47 -9.37 -36.57
CA ALA A 226 -13.19 -9.37 -35.29
C ALA A 226 -14.41 -10.31 -35.32
N ASP A 227 -15.17 -10.31 -36.41
CA ASP A 227 -16.31 -11.20 -36.64
C ASP A 227 -15.91 -12.68 -36.64
N VAL A 228 -14.77 -13.02 -37.25
CA VAL A 228 -14.21 -14.39 -37.25
C VAL A 228 -13.85 -14.85 -35.83
N GLN A 229 -13.25 -13.98 -35.02
CA GLN A 229 -12.96 -14.30 -33.61
C GLN A 229 -14.23 -14.42 -32.78
N ALA A 230 -15.20 -13.52 -32.97
CA ALA A 230 -16.49 -13.55 -32.29
C ALA A 230 -17.29 -14.82 -32.63
N LEU A 231 -17.27 -15.24 -33.90
CA LEU A 231 -17.91 -16.48 -34.36
C LEU A 231 -17.25 -17.72 -33.71
N ARG A 232 -15.92 -17.74 -33.65
CA ARG A 232 -15.14 -18.81 -33.00
C ARG A 232 -15.45 -18.89 -31.50
N ALA A 233 -15.42 -17.77 -30.79
CA ALA A 233 -15.73 -17.70 -29.36
C ALA A 233 -17.18 -18.07 -29.07
N GLY A 234 -18.13 -17.57 -29.86
CA GLY A 234 -19.56 -17.86 -29.73
C GLY A 234 -19.90 -19.33 -29.95
N LEU A 235 -19.27 -19.97 -30.95
CA LEU A 235 -19.42 -21.42 -31.18
C LEU A 235 -18.89 -22.23 -30.01
N ARG A 236 -17.70 -21.86 -29.50
CA ARG A 236 -17.13 -22.53 -28.33
C ARG A 236 -18.05 -22.36 -27.14
N ALA A 237 -18.49 -21.15 -26.80
CA ALA A 237 -19.40 -20.87 -25.68
C ALA A 237 -20.71 -21.68 -25.78
N ALA A 238 -21.26 -21.85 -27.00
CA ALA A 238 -22.45 -22.66 -27.28
C ALA A 238 -22.25 -24.19 -27.14
N GLY A 239 -21.04 -24.63 -26.77
CA GLY A 239 -20.71 -26.04 -26.51
C GLY A 239 -19.97 -26.74 -27.66
N TYR A 240 -19.67 -26.04 -28.76
CA TYR A 240 -18.87 -26.59 -29.86
C TYR A 240 -17.37 -26.39 -29.58
N ARG A 241 -16.87 -27.04 -28.54
CA ARG A 241 -15.52 -26.83 -27.98
C ARG A 241 -14.36 -27.25 -28.91
N ARG A 242 -14.65 -27.93 -30.02
CA ARG A 242 -13.67 -28.27 -31.09
C ARG A 242 -13.93 -27.51 -32.40
N ALA A 243 -14.78 -26.49 -32.38
CA ALA A 243 -15.09 -25.70 -33.57
C ALA A 243 -13.85 -25.01 -34.15
N ARG A 244 -13.71 -25.09 -35.48
CA ARG A 244 -12.69 -24.39 -36.26
C ARG A 244 -13.35 -23.35 -37.15
N VAL A 245 -12.79 -22.14 -37.13
CA VAL A 245 -13.16 -21.03 -38.03
C VAL A 245 -11.86 -20.60 -38.67
N ASP A 246 -11.71 -20.87 -39.96
CA ASP A 246 -10.49 -20.58 -40.71
C ASP A 246 -10.48 -19.13 -41.22
N ALA A 247 -9.37 -18.70 -41.81
CA ALA A 247 -9.24 -17.36 -42.34
C ALA A 247 -10.27 -17.08 -43.47
N PRO A 248 -10.88 -15.88 -43.49
CA PRO A 248 -11.89 -15.54 -44.48
C PRO A 248 -11.26 -15.35 -45.86
N VAL A 249 -11.89 -15.90 -46.90
CA VAL A 249 -11.51 -15.73 -48.30
C VAL A 249 -12.33 -14.60 -48.90
N VAL A 250 -11.68 -13.49 -49.26
CA VAL A 250 -12.33 -12.32 -49.85
C VAL A 250 -11.97 -12.21 -51.33
N ARG A 251 -12.96 -12.37 -52.22
CA ARG A 251 -12.80 -12.17 -53.66
C ARG A 251 -13.45 -10.85 -54.08
N VAL A 252 -12.67 -9.93 -54.61
CA VAL A 252 -13.17 -8.62 -55.05
C VAL A 252 -13.26 -8.57 -56.57
N ARG A 253 -14.42 -8.17 -57.09
CA ARG A 253 -14.68 -7.95 -58.52
C ARG A 253 -15.32 -6.57 -58.70
N GLY A 254 -14.55 -5.61 -59.19
CA GLY A 254 -14.99 -4.20 -59.24
C GLY A 254 -15.25 -3.65 -57.83
N GLY A 255 -16.30 -2.84 -57.66
CA GLY A 255 -16.72 -2.29 -56.36
C GLY A 255 -17.45 -3.26 -55.43
N ALA A 256 -17.44 -4.57 -55.72
CA ALA A 256 -18.17 -5.60 -54.98
C ALA A 256 -17.23 -6.71 -54.46
N ALA A 257 -17.45 -7.15 -53.22
CA ALA A 257 -16.68 -8.19 -52.55
C ALA A 257 -17.53 -9.41 -52.14
N GLU A 258 -17.12 -10.61 -52.53
CA GLU A 258 -17.64 -11.87 -52.02
C GLU A 258 -16.77 -12.37 -50.86
N VAL A 259 -17.36 -12.61 -49.69
CA VAL A 259 -16.68 -13.06 -48.48
C VAL A 259 -17.12 -14.49 -48.14
N GLU A 260 -16.17 -15.41 -48.06
CA GLU A 260 -16.38 -16.80 -47.64
C GLU A 260 -15.64 -17.07 -46.34
N VAL A 261 -16.34 -17.49 -45.28
CA VAL A 261 -15.73 -17.86 -43.99
C VAL A 261 -15.85 -19.38 -43.82
N PRO A 262 -14.76 -20.15 -43.93
CA PRO A 262 -14.82 -21.60 -43.71
C PRO A 262 -15.03 -21.92 -42.23
N VAL A 263 -16.12 -22.61 -41.90
CA VAL A 263 -16.48 -23.00 -40.53
C VAL A 263 -16.69 -24.51 -40.46
N GLN A 264 -16.05 -25.15 -39.48
CA GLN A 264 -16.29 -26.52 -39.08
C GLN A 264 -16.72 -26.52 -37.61
N ALA A 265 -18.03 -26.49 -37.34
CA ALA A 265 -18.53 -26.42 -35.96
C ALA A 265 -18.26 -27.73 -35.19
N GLY A 266 -18.29 -28.88 -35.87
CA GLY A 266 -18.13 -30.19 -35.24
C GLY A 266 -19.30 -30.55 -34.30
N PRO A 267 -19.18 -31.61 -33.50
CA PRO A 267 -20.21 -32.01 -32.54
C PRO A 267 -20.20 -31.12 -31.29
N ARG A 268 -21.37 -30.97 -30.66
CA ARG A 268 -21.49 -30.31 -29.34
C ARG A 268 -20.92 -31.22 -28.27
N MET A 269 -20.05 -30.70 -27.41
CA MET A 269 -19.43 -31.48 -26.35
C MET A 269 -20.32 -31.51 -25.10
N ALA A 270 -20.40 -32.67 -24.45
CA ALA A 270 -21.06 -32.85 -23.16
C ALA A 270 -20.13 -33.63 -22.22
N PHE A 271 -20.14 -33.31 -20.94
CA PHE A 271 -19.36 -34.01 -19.92
C PHE A 271 -20.28 -34.89 -19.08
N ALA A 272 -19.87 -36.11 -18.81
CA ALA A 272 -20.60 -37.05 -17.97
C ALA A 272 -19.65 -37.71 -16.97
N PHE A 273 -20.18 -38.08 -15.81
CA PHE A 273 -19.43 -38.70 -14.72
C PHE A 273 -20.09 -40.02 -14.34
N ARG A 274 -19.30 -41.06 -14.13
CA ARG A 274 -19.75 -42.40 -13.71
C ARG A 274 -18.90 -42.90 -12.56
N GLY A 275 -19.52 -43.52 -11.56
CA GLY A 275 -18.82 -44.00 -10.36
C GLY A 275 -18.61 -42.94 -9.28
N ASN A 276 -19.11 -41.72 -9.48
CA ASN A 276 -19.10 -40.66 -8.47
C ASN A 276 -20.24 -40.81 -7.44
N ALA A 277 -20.02 -41.57 -6.36
CA ALA A 277 -20.98 -41.72 -5.27
C ALA A 277 -20.85 -40.61 -4.21
N ALA A 278 -19.63 -40.13 -3.94
CA ALA A 278 -19.32 -39.14 -2.92
C ALA A 278 -19.64 -37.71 -3.34
N PHE A 279 -19.56 -37.40 -4.65
CA PHE A 279 -19.77 -36.04 -5.15
C PHE A 279 -20.75 -35.97 -6.33
N ARG A 280 -21.54 -34.89 -6.38
CA ARG A 280 -22.53 -34.67 -7.43
C ARG A 280 -21.85 -34.29 -8.76
N PRO A 281 -22.41 -34.71 -9.92
CA PRO A 281 -21.86 -34.39 -11.24
C PRO A 281 -21.60 -32.89 -11.48
N ALA A 282 -22.53 -32.02 -11.06
CA ALA A 282 -22.40 -30.58 -11.24
C ALA A 282 -21.20 -29.96 -10.48
N LEU A 283 -20.79 -30.57 -9.35
CA LEU A 283 -19.60 -30.15 -8.63
C LEU A 283 -18.35 -30.56 -9.41
N LEU A 284 -18.30 -31.80 -9.89
CA LEU A 284 -17.16 -32.33 -10.65
C LEU A 284 -16.95 -31.57 -11.96
N GLU A 285 -18.04 -31.18 -12.63
CA GLU A 285 -17.98 -30.37 -13.86
C GLU A 285 -17.29 -29.01 -13.64
N ARG A 286 -17.54 -28.36 -12.49
CA ARG A 286 -16.84 -27.12 -12.12
C ARG A 286 -15.35 -27.33 -11.83
N GLN A 287 -14.96 -28.53 -11.42
CA GLN A 287 -13.55 -28.86 -11.10
C GLN A 287 -12.74 -29.28 -12.33
N LEU A 288 -13.36 -29.48 -13.49
CA LEU A 288 -12.64 -29.81 -14.73
C LEU A 288 -11.66 -28.71 -15.15
N GLY A 289 -11.90 -27.46 -14.74
CA GLY A 289 -11.05 -26.32 -15.07
C GLY A 289 -11.05 -25.98 -16.57
N LEU A 290 -12.12 -26.33 -17.28
CA LEU A 290 -12.30 -26.09 -18.70
C LEU A 290 -13.19 -24.85 -18.90
N GLU A 291 -12.58 -23.72 -19.27
CA GLU A 291 -13.29 -22.47 -19.53
C GLU A 291 -14.22 -22.58 -20.75
N ALA A 292 -15.26 -21.74 -20.80
CA ALA A 292 -16.31 -21.85 -21.80
C ALA A 292 -15.87 -21.52 -23.24
N ASP A 293 -14.80 -20.75 -23.40
CA ASP A 293 -14.26 -20.26 -24.67
C ASP A 293 -12.97 -20.97 -25.11
N GLN A 294 -12.45 -21.90 -24.30
CA GLN A 294 -11.23 -22.64 -24.58
C GLN A 294 -11.47 -23.88 -25.46
N PRO A 295 -10.50 -24.23 -26.33
CA PRO A 295 -10.56 -25.48 -27.08
C PRO A 295 -10.36 -26.67 -26.15
N VAL A 296 -11.17 -27.72 -26.31
CA VAL A 296 -11.06 -28.96 -25.51
C VAL A 296 -10.55 -30.10 -26.39
N ASP A 297 -9.27 -30.42 -26.25
CA ASP A 297 -8.58 -31.51 -26.93
C ASP A 297 -8.25 -32.66 -25.95
N ALA A 298 -7.58 -33.71 -26.45
CA ALA A 298 -7.25 -34.88 -25.61
C ALA A 298 -6.32 -34.53 -24.43
N PRO A 299 -5.26 -33.71 -24.60
CA PRO A 299 -4.48 -33.20 -23.47
C PRO A 299 -5.31 -32.44 -22.43
N ALA A 300 -6.22 -31.55 -22.86
CA ALA A 300 -7.09 -30.82 -21.93
C ALA A 300 -8.02 -31.76 -21.14
N ILE A 301 -8.51 -32.84 -21.77
CA ILE A 301 -9.34 -33.86 -21.10
C ILE A 301 -8.52 -34.62 -20.05
N GLU A 302 -7.26 -34.97 -20.34
CA GLU A 302 -6.41 -35.66 -19.36
C GLU A 302 -6.03 -34.75 -18.19
N GLN A 303 -5.72 -33.47 -18.44
CA GLN A 303 -5.51 -32.50 -17.37
C GLN A 303 -6.76 -32.32 -16.49
N ALA A 304 -7.95 -32.34 -17.10
CA ALA A 304 -9.19 -32.31 -16.34
C ALA A 304 -9.37 -33.57 -15.49
N ALA A 305 -8.98 -34.75 -16.00
CA ALA A 305 -8.96 -35.99 -15.22
C ALA A 305 -7.96 -35.93 -14.04
N ASP A 306 -6.76 -35.37 -14.25
CA ASP A 306 -5.78 -35.14 -13.19
C ASP A 306 -6.30 -34.20 -12.10
N ARG A 307 -6.95 -33.11 -12.49
CA ARG A 307 -7.60 -32.19 -11.54
C ARG A 307 -8.67 -32.90 -10.70
N LEU A 308 -9.45 -33.79 -11.31
CA LEU A 308 -10.40 -34.61 -10.55
C LEU A 308 -9.67 -35.56 -9.61
N ARG A 309 -8.62 -36.28 -10.04
CA ARG A 309 -7.82 -37.16 -9.15
C ARG A 309 -7.30 -36.38 -7.94
N ALA A 310 -6.73 -35.20 -8.17
CA ALA A 310 -6.25 -34.31 -7.12
C ALA A 310 -7.39 -33.84 -6.20
N PHE A 311 -8.54 -33.46 -6.76
CA PHE A 311 -9.72 -33.03 -6.00
C PHE A 311 -10.21 -34.10 -5.01
N TYR A 312 -10.21 -35.37 -5.43
CA TYR A 312 -10.58 -36.52 -4.59
C TYR A 312 -9.52 -36.81 -3.52
N ARG A 313 -8.24 -36.83 -3.89
CA ARG A 313 -7.12 -37.05 -2.95
C ARG A 313 -7.07 -36.02 -1.83
N ALA A 314 -7.25 -34.74 -2.15
CA ALA A 314 -7.32 -33.63 -1.19
C ALA A 314 -8.48 -33.75 -0.16
N ARG A 315 -9.42 -34.67 -0.39
CA ARG A 315 -10.57 -34.94 0.50
C ARG A 315 -10.47 -36.31 1.18
N GLY A 316 -9.33 -36.98 1.07
CA GLY A 316 -8.99 -38.23 1.75
C GLY A 316 -9.25 -39.50 0.93
N PHE A 317 -9.61 -39.38 -0.35
CA PHE A 317 -9.79 -40.53 -1.23
C PHE A 317 -8.45 -40.92 -1.88
N ALA A 318 -7.56 -41.53 -1.09
CA ALA A 318 -6.19 -41.84 -1.48
C ALA A 318 -6.09 -42.78 -2.70
N GLY A 319 -7.06 -43.69 -2.85
CA GLY A 319 -7.13 -44.64 -3.96
C GLY A 319 -7.92 -44.15 -5.17
N ALA A 320 -8.29 -42.86 -5.25
CA ALA A 320 -9.13 -42.36 -6.32
C ALA A 320 -8.45 -42.48 -7.69
N ALA A 321 -9.10 -43.18 -8.62
CA ALA A 321 -8.69 -43.31 -10.01
C ALA A 321 -9.74 -42.69 -10.93
N VAL A 322 -9.29 -41.99 -11.97
CA VAL A 322 -10.15 -41.39 -12.98
C VAL A 322 -9.65 -41.83 -14.34
N THR A 323 -10.53 -42.39 -15.17
CA THR A 323 -10.25 -42.72 -16.57
C THR A 323 -11.25 -42.00 -17.48
N THR A 324 -10.89 -41.75 -18.72
CA THR A 324 -11.70 -40.96 -19.66
C THR A 324 -12.09 -41.78 -20.88
N GLU A 325 -13.34 -41.60 -21.34
CA GLU A 325 -13.86 -42.26 -22.54
C GLU A 325 -14.63 -41.26 -23.40
N GLU A 326 -14.26 -41.11 -24.68
CA GLU A 326 -15.03 -40.30 -25.63
C GLU A 326 -16.09 -41.15 -26.34
N ARG A 327 -17.38 -40.81 -26.18
CA ARG A 327 -18.49 -41.44 -26.89
C ARG A 327 -19.12 -40.48 -27.90
N ARG A 328 -19.13 -40.87 -29.17
CA ARG A 328 -19.73 -40.10 -30.27
C ARG A 328 -21.18 -40.52 -30.48
N GLY A 329 -22.08 -39.54 -30.45
CA GLY A 329 -23.48 -39.66 -30.87
C GLY A 329 -23.81 -38.73 -32.04
N PRO A 330 -25.05 -38.74 -32.55
CA PRO A 330 -25.49 -37.86 -33.63
C PRO A 330 -25.38 -36.38 -33.19
N GLY A 331 -24.39 -35.66 -33.68
CA GLY A 331 -24.18 -34.23 -33.37
C GLY A 331 -23.68 -33.91 -31.96
N VAL A 332 -23.40 -34.91 -31.11
CA VAL A 332 -22.91 -34.75 -29.73
C VAL A 332 -21.69 -35.63 -29.49
N LEU A 333 -20.67 -35.10 -28.82
CA LEU A 333 -19.51 -35.82 -28.32
C LEU A 333 -19.54 -35.80 -26.79
N ALA A 334 -19.84 -36.93 -26.18
CA ALA A 334 -19.85 -37.06 -24.72
C ALA A 334 -18.48 -37.54 -24.22
N VAL A 335 -17.83 -36.76 -23.35
CA VAL A 335 -16.64 -37.19 -22.62
C VAL A 335 -17.10 -37.74 -21.28
N VAL A 336 -16.93 -39.05 -21.08
CA VAL A 336 -17.33 -39.75 -19.87
C VAL A 336 -16.10 -39.94 -18.98
N PHE A 337 -16.10 -39.34 -17.81
CA PHE A 337 -15.13 -39.61 -16.76
C PHE A 337 -15.65 -40.78 -15.93
N HIS A 338 -14.92 -41.89 -15.90
CA HIS A 338 -15.17 -43.03 -15.02
C HIS A 338 -14.30 -42.90 -13.78
N LEU A 339 -14.93 -42.78 -12.63
CA LEU A 339 -14.32 -42.57 -11.34
C LEU A 339 -14.43 -43.84 -10.50
N ASP A 340 -13.30 -44.33 -10.02
CA ASP A 340 -13.24 -45.22 -8.87
C ASP A 340 -12.81 -44.37 -7.68
N GLU A 341 -13.74 -43.99 -6.81
CA GLU A 341 -13.47 -43.09 -5.69
C GLU A 341 -12.60 -43.76 -4.61
N GLY A 342 -12.63 -45.09 -4.51
CA GLY A 342 -12.01 -45.81 -3.40
C GLY A 342 -12.58 -45.46 -2.02
N ARG A 343 -11.91 -45.92 -0.96
CA ARG A 343 -12.27 -45.59 0.44
C ARG A 343 -11.64 -44.26 0.85
N ARG A 344 -12.34 -43.54 1.74
CA ARG A 344 -11.82 -42.34 2.39
C ARG A 344 -10.97 -42.72 3.62
N TYR A 345 -9.71 -42.30 3.63
CA TYR A 345 -8.77 -42.50 4.74
C TYR A 345 -8.51 -41.18 5.47
N ARG A 346 -8.20 -41.24 6.77
CA ARG A 346 -7.65 -40.12 7.55
C ARG A 346 -6.16 -40.37 7.79
N LEU A 347 -5.38 -39.30 7.88
CA LEU A 347 -3.97 -39.43 8.22
C LEU A 347 -3.78 -40.02 9.63
N GLY A 348 -2.92 -41.03 9.73
CA GLY A 348 -2.58 -41.74 10.95
C GLY A 348 -1.28 -41.27 11.57
N ARG A 349 -0.38 -42.22 11.87
CA ARG A 349 0.96 -41.94 12.38
C ARG A 349 1.90 -41.57 11.25
N ILE A 350 2.70 -40.53 11.49
CA ILE A 350 3.82 -40.13 10.64
C ILE A 350 5.11 -40.60 11.31
N ARG A 351 5.94 -41.34 10.58
CA ARG A 351 7.26 -41.83 11.02
C ARG A 351 8.35 -41.29 10.11
N PHE A 352 9.52 -41.05 10.68
CA PHE A 352 10.72 -40.65 9.95
C PHE A 352 11.77 -41.76 10.08
N GLU A 353 11.99 -42.50 9.00
CA GLU A 353 13.00 -43.57 8.96
C GLU A 353 14.34 -43.01 8.49
N GLY A 354 15.41 -43.30 9.25
CA GLY A 354 16.78 -42.87 8.96
C GLY A 354 17.14 -41.46 9.43
N ALA A 355 16.22 -40.79 10.14
CA ALA A 355 16.52 -39.57 10.88
C ALA A 355 16.93 -39.88 12.34
N THR A 356 18.17 -39.54 12.71
CA THR A 356 18.73 -39.73 14.05
C THR A 356 19.19 -38.44 14.70
N ALA A 357 19.44 -37.39 13.92
CA ALA A 357 19.95 -36.11 14.40
C ALA A 357 18.86 -35.20 15.01
N ARG A 358 17.58 -35.42 14.69
CA ARG A 358 16.43 -34.62 15.14
C ARG A 358 15.34 -35.52 15.71
N THR A 359 14.51 -34.97 16.59
CA THR A 359 13.37 -35.73 17.12
C THR A 359 12.27 -35.84 16.07
N GLU A 360 11.50 -36.93 16.08
CA GLU A 360 10.35 -37.08 15.17
C GLU A 360 9.32 -35.94 15.33
N ARG A 361 9.24 -35.33 16.52
CA ARG A 361 8.37 -34.18 16.77
C ARG A 361 8.84 -32.96 15.99
N ASP A 362 10.13 -32.63 16.03
CA ASP A 362 10.68 -31.47 15.32
C ASP A 362 10.52 -31.61 13.80
N LEU A 363 10.77 -32.81 13.28
CA LEU A 363 10.61 -33.11 11.85
C LEU A 363 9.15 -33.03 11.41
N ARG A 364 8.22 -33.48 12.26
CA ARG A 364 6.78 -33.36 12.01
C ARG A 364 6.33 -31.90 12.02
N ASP A 365 6.77 -31.11 12.99
CA ASP A 365 6.40 -29.69 13.08
C ASP A 365 6.93 -28.92 11.85
N ARG A 366 8.16 -29.22 11.39
CA ARG A 366 8.75 -28.62 10.17
C ARG A 366 8.05 -29.07 8.90
N LEU A 367 7.72 -30.36 8.79
CA LEU A 367 6.91 -30.91 7.69
C LEU A 367 5.57 -30.17 7.59
N PHE A 368 4.88 -29.99 8.70
CA PHE A 368 3.59 -29.29 8.70
C PHE A 368 3.72 -27.81 8.37
N ALA A 369 4.79 -27.13 8.81
CA ALA A 369 5.03 -25.75 8.41
C ALA A 369 5.19 -25.61 6.88
N ILE A 370 5.99 -26.49 6.26
CA ILE A 370 6.22 -26.50 4.81
C ILE A 370 4.92 -26.79 4.05
N LEU A 371 4.17 -27.81 4.48
CA LEU A 371 2.89 -28.18 3.88
C LEU A 371 1.83 -27.06 3.99
N GLU A 372 1.94 -26.17 4.97
CA GLU A 372 1.03 -25.04 5.16
C GLU A 372 1.44 -23.77 4.42
N GLU A 373 2.74 -23.57 4.17
CA GLU A 373 3.25 -22.44 3.38
C GLU A 373 2.89 -22.59 1.89
N ASP A 374 2.96 -23.81 1.36
CA ASP A 374 2.55 -24.16 -0.02
C ASP A 374 1.03 -24.27 -0.21
N ALA A 375 0.26 -24.18 0.87
CA ALA A 375 -1.19 -24.25 0.82
C ALA A 375 -1.77 -22.95 0.24
N GLU A 376 -2.16 -22.95 -1.03
CA GLU A 376 -3.06 -21.91 -1.55
C GLU A 376 -4.26 -21.80 -0.62
N THR A 377 -4.48 -20.61 -0.05
CA THR A 377 -5.61 -20.35 0.86
C THR A 377 -6.90 -20.62 0.08
N PRO A 378 -7.65 -21.71 0.38
CA PRO A 378 -8.84 -22.00 -0.39
C PRO A 378 -9.94 -21.05 0.10
N GLY A 379 -10.28 -20.05 -0.72
CA GLY A 379 -11.44 -19.19 -0.50
C GLY A 379 -11.16 -17.73 -0.86
N SER A 380 -11.64 -17.29 -2.03
CA SER A 380 -11.79 -15.87 -2.27
C SER A 380 -12.86 -15.33 -1.29
N PRO A 381 -12.73 -14.07 -0.81
CA PRO A 381 -13.75 -13.39 -0.02
C PRO A 381 -15.16 -13.45 -0.63
N ASP A 382 -15.25 -13.59 -1.96
CA ASP A 382 -16.49 -13.57 -2.72
C ASP A 382 -17.38 -14.80 -2.47
N ALA A 383 -16.80 -15.96 -2.11
CA ALA A 383 -17.56 -17.18 -1.86
C ALA A 383 -18.34 -17.15 -0.54
N ASP A 384 -17.79 -16.48 0.48
CA ASP A 384 -18.44 -16.28 1.78
C ASP A 384 -19.45 -15.13 1.73
N GLU A 385 -19.18 -14.05 0.97
CA GLU A 385 -20.11 -12.95 0.75
C GLU A 385 -21.35 -13.38 -0.05
N ALA A 386 -21.18 -14.15 -1.14
CA ALA A 386 -22.30 -14.67 -1.94
C ALA A 386 -23.23 -15.56 -1.10
N ARG A 387 -22.69 -16.23 -0.08
CA ARG A 387 -23.43 -17.14 0.78
C ARG A 387 -24.13 -16.42 1.93
N ALA A 388 -23.52 -15.38 2.48
CA ALA A 388 -24.20 -14.43 3.37
C ALA A 388 -25.41 -13.77 2.66
N LEU A 389 -25.29 -13.50 1.35
CA LEU A 389 -26.40 -13.01 0.50
C LEU A 389 -27.50 -14.05 0.24
N ILE A 390 -27.18 -15.35 0.19
CA ILE A 390 -28.18 -16.41 0.01
C ILE A 390 -28.91 -16.70 1.33
N LEU A 391 -28.21 -16.63 2.47
CA LEU A 391 -28.78 -16.84 3.80
C LEU A 391 -29.64 -15.66 4.29
N SER A 392 -29.53 -14.49 3.67
CA SER A 392 -30.40 -13.33 3.93
C SER A 392 -31.73 -13.40 3.18
N VAL A 393 -31.96 -14.40 2.31
CA VAL A 393 -33.23 -14.64 1.61
C VAL A 393 -34.08 -15.66 2.38
N PRO A 394 -35.24 -15.28 2.94
CA PRO A 394 -36.11 -16.21 3.67
C PRO A 394 -36.56 -17.38 2.80
N GLY A 395 -36.28 -18.61 3.24
CA GLY A 395 -36.66 -19.84 2.52
C GLY A 395 -35.65 -20.36 1.50
N ALA A 396 -34.52 -19.66 1.28
CA ALA A 396 -33.43 -20.17 0.47
C ALA A 396 -32.71 -21.31 1.21
N ARG A 397 -32.72 -22.51 0.62
CA ARG A 397 -31.88 -23.63 1.09
C ARG A 397 -30.57 -23.62 0.32
N PRO A 398 -29.40 -23.40 0.98
CA PRO A 398 -28.13 -23.54 0.29
C PRO A 398 -27.98 -24.99 -0.20
N PRO A 399 -27.34 -25.22 -1.36
CA PRO A 399 -27.00 -26.57 -1.78
C PRO A 399 -26.13 -27.24 -0.71
N PRO A 400 -26.32 -28.54 -0.44
CA PRO A 400 -25.50 -29.25 0.54
C PRO A 400 -24.04 -29.19 0.12
N GLU A 401 -23.19 -28.73 1.03
CA GLU A 401 -21.76 -28.62 0.76
C GLU A 401 -21.10 -30.00 0.64
N PRO A 402 -20.11 -30.15 -0.25
CA PRO A 402 -19.16 -31.25 -0.12
C PRO A 402 -18.42 -31.12 1.22
N PRO A 403 -17.92 -32.24 1.80
CA PRO A 403 -17.05 -32.16 2.96
C PRO A 403 -15.88 -31.19 2.69
N PRO A 404 -15.51 -30.34 3.67
CA PRO A 404 -14.43 -29.37 3.48
C PRO A 404 -13.16 -30.08 3.05
N ALA A 405 -12.36 -29.39 2.22
CA ALA A 405 -11.01 -29.87 1.92
C ALA A 405 -10.28 -30.10 3.25
N LEU A 406 -9.59 -31.23 3.37
CA LEU A 406 -8.76 -31.49 4.53
C LEU A 406 -7.57 -30.52 4.46
N ARG A 407 -7.07 -30.04 5.61
CA ARG A 407 -5.82 -29.25 5.58
C ARG A 407 -4.71 -30.12 5.00
N PRO A 408 -3.67 -29.57 4.34
CA PRO A 408 -2.56 -30.34 3.81
C PRO A 408 -1.89 -31.28 4.82
N ARG A 409 -1.93 -30.96 6.12
CA ARG A 409 -1.48 -31.81 7.22
C ARG A 409 -2.42 -32.97 7.60
N ASP A 410 -3.65 -32.98 7.12
CA ASP A 410 -4.72 -33.93 7.49
C ASP A 410 -4.96 -35.00 6.40
N TYR A 411 -4.28 -34.91 5.24
CA TYR A 411 -4.31 -35.92 4.17
C TYR A 411 -2.90 -36.16 3.59
N PHE A 412 -2.71 -37.30 2.93
CA PHE A 412 -1.45 -37.63 2.26
C PHE A 412 -1.57 -37.40 0.75
N ASP A 413 -0.59 -36.66 0.21
CA ASP A 413 -0.34 -36.54 -1.22
C ASP A 413 1.15 -36.76 -1.48
N GLU A 414 1.48 -37.81 -2.22
CA GLU A 414 2.85 -38.29 -2.43
C GLU A 414 3.77 -37.18 -2.98
N ALA A 415 3.35 -36.49 -4.03
CA ALA A 415 4.15 -35.44 -4.65
C ALA A 415 4.40 -34.24 -3.72
N THR A 416 3.38 -33.82 -2.96
CA THR A 416 3.50 -32.70 -2.02
C THR A 416 4.37 -33.07 -0.81
N TRP A 417 4.20 -34.27 -0.27
CA TRP A 417 4.96 -34.75 0.89
C TRP A 417 6.41 -35.10 0.56
N ASP A 418 6.68 -35.66 -0.63
CA ASP A 418 8.04 -35.91 -1.10
C ASP A 418 8.82 -34.60 -1.31
N ARG A 419 8.18 -33.59 -1.91
CA ARG A 419 8.77 -32.25 -2.01
C ARG A 419 9.05 -31.64 -0.63
N ALA A 420 8.11 -31.77 0.30
CA ALA A 420 8.31 -31.27 1.66
C ALA A 420 9.46 -32.00 2.38
N LEU A 421 9.63 -33.31 2.13
CA LEU A 421 10.77 -34.09 2.61
C LEU A 421 12.09 -33.65 1.97
N GLU A 422 12.10 -33.34 0.66
CA GLU A 422 13.27 -32.78 -0.02
C GLU A 422 13.70 -31.45 0.62
N LEU A 423 12.75 -30.55 0.90
CA LEU A 423 13.02 -29.28 1.59
C LEU A 423 13.56 -29.49 3.03
N ILE A 424 13.07 -30.50 3.75
CA ILE A 424 13.63 -30.89 5.04
C ILE A 424 15.10 -31.33 4.88
N VAL A 425 15.40 -32.16 3.86
CA VAL A 425 16.76 -32.65 3.57
C VAL A 425 17.68 -31.51 3.12
N GLU A 426 17.19 -30.53 2.37
CA GLU A 426 17.93 -29.31 2.05
C GLU A 426 18.29 -28.52 3.31
N GLY A 427 17.38 -28.43 4.27
CA GLY A 427 17.67 -27.87 5.60
C GLY A 427 18.76 -28.64 6.35
N TYR A 428 18.80 -29.97 6.24
CA TYR A 428 19.89 -30.77 6.79
C TYR A 428 21.23 -30.47 6.12
N ARG A 429 21.27 -30.37 4.78
CA ARG A 429 22.47 -29.99 4.04
C ARG A 429 22.94 -28.59 4.42
N ALA A 430 22.00 -27.65 4.62
CA ALA A 430 22.28 -26.29 5.08
C ALA A 430 23.00 -26.25 6.44
N GLU A 431 22.78 -27.26 7.29
CA GLU A 431 23.34 -27.40 8.64
C GLU A 431 24.58 -28.34 8.72
N GLY A 432 25.11 -28.75 7.57
CA GLY A 432 26.37 -29.47 7.46
C GLY A 432 26.24 -30.97 7.16
N TRP A 433 25.03 -31.50 6.98
CA TRP A 433 24.81 -32.89 6.57
C TRP A 433 24.84 -33.00 5.04
N LEU A 434 26.02 -32.84 4.44
CA LEU A 434 26.15 -32.66 2.99
C LEU A 434 25.72 -33.89 2.17
N ASP A 435 25.82 -35.08 2.76
CA ASP A 435 25.42 -36.36 2.14
C ASP A 435 23.96 -36.72 2.39
N ALA A 436 23.18 -35.81 2.98
CA ALA A 436 21.77 -36.06 3.28
C ALA A 436 20.96 -36.24 1.99
N VAL A 437 20.11 -37.27 1.92
CA VAL A 437 19.30 -37.60 0.74
C VAL A 437 17.90 -38.06 1.17
N ALA A 438 16.87 -37.53 0.50
CA ALA A 438 15.49 -38.02 0.61
C ALA A 438 15.35 -39.33 -0.17
N LEU A 439 14.82 -40.37 0.47
CA LEU A 439 14.56 -41.68 -0.15
C LEU A 439 13.08 -41.86 -0.55
N GLY A 440 12.24 -40.83 -0.30
CA GLY A 440 10.82 -40.79 -0.63
C GLY A 440 9.89 -41.15 0.53
N SER A 441 8.59 -41.18 0.24
CA SER A 441 7.53 -41.53 1.18
C SER A 441 6.90 -42.91 0.88
N ALA A 442 6.39 -43.56 1.91
CA ALA A 442 5.65 -44.82 1.81
C ALA A 442 4.40 -44.76 2.68
N VAL A 443 3.27 -45.26 2.17
CA VAL A 443 1.98 -45.26 2.88
C VAL A 443 1.48 -46.67 3.13
N ALA A 444 1.12 -46.95 4.38
CA ALA A 444 0.39 -48.14 4.78
C ALA A 444 -1.08 -47.78 5.03
N LEU A 445 -1.99 -48.34 4.22
CA LEU A 445 -3.42 -48.13 4.33
C LEU A 445 -4.05 -49.20 5.24
N ASP A 446 -4.61 -48.79 6.37
CA ASP A 446 -5.42 -49.63 7.25
C ASP A 446 -6.90 -49.49 6.85
N ALA A 447 -7.39 -50.46 6.08
CA ALA A 447 -8.74 -50.48 5.56
C ALA A 447 -9.84 -50.76 6.62
N GLU A 448 -9.48 -51.34 7.77
CA GLU A 448 -10.40 -51.60 8.89
C GLU A 448 -10.63 -50.34 9.71
N ARG A 449 -9.55 -49.58 9.97
CA ARG A 449 -9.62 -48.34 10.77
C ARG A 449 -9.86 -47.09 9.93
N GLY A 450 -9.69 -47.17 8.61
CA GLY A 450 -9.77 -46.03 7.71
C GLY A 450 -8.64 -45.02 7.94
N ILE A 451 -7.44 -45.53 8.27
CA ILE A 451 -6.27 -44.73 8.63
C ILE A 451 -5.15 -44.98 7.62
N ALA A 452 -4.42 -43.93 7.22
CA ALA A 452 -3.22 -44.01 6.40
C ALA A 452 -1.99 -43.64 7.25
N ASP A 453 -1.16 -44.64 7.60
CA ASP A 453 0.13 -44.42 8.29
C ASP A 453 1.20 -44.09 7.25
N VAL A 454 1.91 -42.97 7.42
CA VAL A 454 2.90 -42.46 6.45
C VAL A 454 4.31 -42.59 7.03
N THR A 455 5.22 -43.13 6.23
CA THR A 455 6.64 -43.28 6.57
C THR A 455 7.48 -42.48 5.59
N LEU A 456 8.18 -41.46 6.08
CA LEU A 456 9.12 -40.63 5.32
C LEU A 456 10.53 -41.17 5.52
N ARG A 457 11.23 -41.51 4.44
CA ARG A 457 12.57 -42.13 4.50
C ARG A 457 13.64 -41.14 4.07
N LEU A 458 14.67 -40.95 4.90
CA LEU A 458 15.84 -40.16 4.56
C LEU A 458 17.12 -40.82 5.04
N ARG A 459 18.25 -40.46 4.44
CA ARG A 459 19.60 -40.81 4.91
C ARG A 459 20.31 -39.52 5.26
N GLU A 460 20.73 -39.35 6.51
CA GLU A 460 21.36 -38.09 6.99
C GLU A 460 22.82 -37.94 6.53
N GLY A 461 23.61 -39.02 6.51
CA GLY A 461 25.05 -38.95 6.25
C GLY A 461 25.85 -38.51 7.50
N ALA A 462 27.13 -38.18 7.34
CA ALA A 462 27.94 -37.61 8.43
C ALA A 462 27.91 -36.07 8.38
N ARG A 463 28.10 -35.44 9.54
CA ARG A 463 28.07 -33.98 9.65
C ARG A 463 29.46 -33.38 9.42
N THR A 464 29.54 -32.46 8.47
CA THR A 464 30.76 -31.70 8.15
C THR A 464 31.00 -30.61 9.20
N HIS A 465 32.22 -30.52 9.71
CA HIS A 465 32.65 -29.51 10.69
C HIS A 465 33.67 -28.54 10.10
N VAL A 466 33.71 -27.32 10.62
CA VAL A 466 34.65 -26.28 10.19
C VAL A 466 36.04 -26.58 10.75
N GLU A 467 37.03 -26.83 9.89
CA GLU A 467 38.43 -27.07 10.27
C GLU A 467 39.16 -25.75 10.56
N SER A 468 38.98 -24.76 9.69
CA SER A 468 39.61 -23.44 9.85
C SER A 468 38.83 -22.34 9.13
N ILE A 469 39.02 -21.11 9.59
CA ILE A 469 38.47 -19.89 8.97
C ILE A 469 39.64 -19.01 8.56
N ALA A 470 39.69 -18.65 7.28
CA ALA A 470 40.74 -17.82 6.72
C ALA A 470 40.16 -16.51 6.17
N PHE A 471 40.95 -15.44 6.23
CA PHE A 471 40.61 -14.15 5.64
C PHE A 471 41.70 -13.71 4.68
N GLU A 472 41.32 -13.23 3.50
CA GLU A 472 42.22 -12.65 2.50
C GLU A 472 41.79 -11.23 2.17
N GLY A 473 42.77 -10.36 1.84
CA GLY A 473 42.48 -8.97 1.44
C GLY A 473 42.10 -8.02 2.59
N THR A 474 42.51 -8.31 3.83
CA THR A 474 42.11 -7.56 5.03
C THR A 474 42.84 -6.22 5.25
N GLY A 475 43.41 -5.61 4.21
CA GLY A 475 44.31 -4.46 4.35
C GLY A 475 43.66 -3.20 4.95
N ALA A 476 42.34 -3.04 4.82
CA ALA A 476 41.63 -1.84 5.28
C ALA A 476 40.96 -1.97 6.66
N VAL A 477 40.77 -3.19 7.18
CA VAL A 477 40.19 -3.46 8.51
C VAL A 477 41.04 -4.52 9.23
N PRO A 478 41.52 -4.27 10.46
CA PRO A 478 42.37 -5.22 11.17
C PRO A 478 41.72 -6.60 11.39
N LEU A 479 42.50 -7.67 11.23
CA LEU A 479 42.06 -9.05 11.44
C LEU A 479 41.35 -9.30 12.79
N PRO A 480 41.82 -8.75 13.93
CA PRO A 480 41.13 -8.95 15.21
C PRO A 480 39.71 -8.38 15.25
N GLU A 481 39.40 -7.37 14.43
CA GLU A 481 38.05 -6.82 14.32
C GLU A 481 37.16 -7.73 13.47
N LEU A 482 37.68 -8.22 12.33
CA LEU A 482 36.96 -9.16 11.47
C LEU A 482 36.67 -10.48 12.17
N ALA A 483 37.61 -10.96 12.99
CA ALA A 483 37.45 -12.16 13.79
C ALA A 483 36.37 -12.03 14.89
N ARG A 484 36.03 -10.81 15.32
CA ARG A 484 34.91 -10.59 16.27
C ARG A 484 33.54 -10.61 15.59
N GLU A 485 33.50 -10.37 14.28
CA GLU A 485 32.26 -10.37 13.51
C GLU A 485 31.84 -11.78 13.05
N THR A 486 32.72 -12.78 13.17
CA THR A 486 32.39 -14.15 12.78
C THR A 486 31.29 -14.75 13.65
N ARG A 487 30.39 -15.49 13.00
CA ARG A 487 29.29 -16.24 13.64
C ARG A 487 29.56 -17.74 13.69
N LEU A 488 30.71 -18.18 13.19
CA LEU A 488 31.20 -19.55 13.19
C LEU A 488 32.63 -19.60 13.77
N SER A 489 32.96 -20.70 14.41
CA SER A 489 34.28 -21.01 14.97
C SER A 489 34.80 -22.36 14.46
N PRO A 490 36.13 -22.58 14.42
CA PRO A 490 36.67 -23.91 14.18
C PRO A 490 36.09 -24.94 15.17
N GLY A 491 35.67 -26.09 14.67
CA GLY A 491 34.98 -27.15 15.41
C GLY A 491 33.44 -27.03 15.38
N ASP A 492 32.87 -25.90 14.96
CA ASP A 492 31.42 -25.80 14.75
C ASP A 492 31.00 -26.64 13.54
N PRO A 493 29.75 -27.15 13.50
CA PRO A 493 29.19 -27.69 12.27
C PRO A 493 29.14 -26.63 11.17
N LEU A 494 29.44 -27.03 9.93
CA LEU A 494 29.30 -26.15 8.78
C LEU A 494 27.83 -25.78 8.58
N ALA A 495 27.46 -24.53 8.85
CA ALA A 495 26.13 -24.02 8.58
C ALA A 495 26.22 -22.88 7.56
N PHE A 496 25.67 -23.08 6.36
CA PHE A 496 25.77 -22.11 5.26
C PHE A 496 25.13 -20.77 5.64
N ASP A 497 24.04 -20.77 6.40
CA ASP A 497 23.41 -19.55 6.92
C ASP A 497 24.39 -18.74 7.79
N ARG A 498 25.20 -19.40 8.64
CA ARG A 498 26.20 -18.72 9.48
C ARG A 498 27.38 -18.20 8.67
N VAL A 499 27.77 -18.91 7.60
CA VAL A 499 28.80 -18.45 6.65
C VAL A 499 28.32 -17.17 5.97
N GLU A 500 27.07 -17.16 5.50
CA GLU A 500 26.47 -15.99 4.85
C GLU A 500 26.25 -14.82 5.81
N GLU A 501 25.75 -15.08 7.03
CA GLU A 501 25.65 -14.07 8.09
C GLU A 501 27.01 -13.44 8.40
N THR A 502 28.07 -14.27 8.44
CA THR A 502 29.44 -13.79 8.65
C THR A 502 29.94 -12.96 7.47
N ARG A 503 29.70 -13.42 6.23
CA ARG A 503 30.03 -12.68 5.01
C ARG A 503 29.38 -11.28 5.01
N LEU A 504 28.10 -11.21 5.37
CA LEU A 504 27.33 -9.97 5.48
C LEU A 504 27.80 -9.09 6.65
N ALA A 505 28.15 -9.68 7.81
CA ALA A 505 28.70 -8.94 8.95
C ALA A 505 30.05 -8.29 8.61
N ILE A 506 30.93 -9.04 7.93
CA ILE A 506 32.20 -8.52 7.41
C ILE A 506 31.94 -7.40 6.40
N LEU A 507 31.06 -7.61 5.41
CA LEU A 507 30.71 -6.59 4.41
C LEU A 507 30.21 -5.30 5.08
N ARG A 508 29.31 -5.43 6.06
CA ARG A 508 28.79 -4.31 6.83
C ARG A 508 29.89 -3.57 7.59
N ARG A 509 30.88 -4.28 8.16
CA ARG A 509 32.03 -3.66 8.82
C ARG A 509 32.82 -2.78 7.85
N TYR A 510 33.07 -3.27 6.63
CA TYR A 510 33.73 -2.47 5.58
C TYR A 510 32.90 -1.24 5.17
N TYR A 511 31.57 -1.40 5.03
CA TYR A 511 30.69 -0.27 4.73
C TYR A 511 30.74 0.80 5.82
N THR A 512 30.71 0.41 7.12
CA THR A 512 30.86 1.35 8.25
C THR A 512 32.24 1.99 8.34
N ALA A 513 33.28 1.36 7.78
CA ALA A 513 34.62 1.93 7.68
C ALA A 513 34.77 2.93 6.51
N GLY A 514 33.73 3.07 5.68
CA GLY A 514 33.65 4.00 4.54
C GLY A 514 33.93 3.35 3.18
N HIS A 515 33.96 2.02 3.10
CA HIS A 515 34.22 1.28 1.86
C HIS A 515 32.90 0.85 1.19
N ALA A 516 32.26 1.76 0.46
CA ALA A 516 30.94 1.52 -0.14
C ALA A 516 30.93 0.44 -1.23
N PHE A 517 32.08 0.21 -1.89
CA PHE A 517 32.24 -0.78 -2.96
C PHE A 517 32.89 -2.07 -2.50
N ALA A 518 32.96 -2.31 -1.18
CA ALA A 518 33.53 -3.53 -0.66
C ALA A 518 32.75 -4.75 -1.16
N ARG A 519 33.49 -5.80 -1.53
CA ARG A 519 32.95 -7.10 -1.93
C ARG A 519 33.56 -8.16 -1.04
N VAL A 520 32.72 -9.05 -0.53
CA VAL A 520 33.12 -10.18 0.31
C VAL A 520 32.56 -11.44 -0.31
N GLU A 521 33.45 -12.31 -0.76
CA GLU A 521 33.14 -13.65 -1.25
C GLU A 521 33.46 -14.66 -0.14
N ALA A 522 32.57 -15.62 0.09
CA ALA A 522 32.86 -16.80 0.89
C ALA A 522 33.21 -17.95 -0.07
N ARG A 523 34.30 -18.67 0.22
CA ARG A 523 34.72 -19.86 -0.51
C ARG A 523 34.87 -21.02 0.47
N GLU A 524 34.07 -22.06 0.29
CA GLU A 524 34.11 -23.28 1.09
C GLU A 524 34.91 -24.37 0.37
N GLU A 525 36.03 -24.77 0.97
CA GLU A 525 36.82 -25.92 0.54
C GLU A 525 36.37 -27.14 1.36
N LEU A 526 35.70 -28.10 0.70
CA LEU A 526 35.06 -29.25 1.35
C LEU A 526 35.91 -30.52 1.22
N ASP A 527 36.26 -31.12 2.35
CA ASP A 527 36.84 -32.46 2.44
C ASP A 527 35.75 -33.46 2.79
N ARG A 528 35.25 -34.17 1.76
CA ARG A 528 34.16 -35.14 1.91
C ARG A 528 34.57 -36.44 2.59
N GLU A 529 35.86 -36.78 2.63
CA GLU A 529 36.35 -38.00 3.28
C GLU A 529 36.53 -37.80 4.79
N ARG A 530 37.08 -36.64 5.19
CA ARG A 530 37.27 -36.28 6.61
C ARG A 530 36.05 -35.59 7.23
N HIS A 531 35.05 -35.23 6.42
CA HIS A 531 33.90 -34.41 6.83
C HIS A 531 34.35 -33.09 7.48
N LEU A 532 35.30 -32.43 6.83
CA LEU A 532 35.87 -31.16 7.26
C LEU A 532 35.69 -30.09 6.18
N ALA A 533 35.53 -28.83 6.60
CA ALA A 533 35.39 -27.68 5.70
C ALA A 533 36.31 -26.54 6.12
N THR A 534 37.04 -25.97 5.16
CA THR A 534 37.77 -24.70 5.35
C THR A 534 36.98 -23.58 4.70
N VAL A 535 36.63 -22.55 5.48
CA VAL A 535 35.86 -21.40 4.99
C VAL A 535 36.79 -20.21 4.83
N ARG A 536 36.97 -19.74 3.59
CA ARG A 536 37.83 -18.60 3.24
C ARG A 536 36.98 -17.40 2.84
N PHE A 537 37.12 -16.30 3.56
CA PHE A 537 36.49 -15.02 3.20
C PHE A 537 37.49 -14.16 2.42
N VAL A 538 37.23 -13.98 1.12
CA VAL A 538 38.05 -13.15 0.23
C VAL A 538 37.43 -11.76 0.14
N VAL A 539 38.16 -10.76 0.61
CA VAL A 539 37.68 -9.37 0.67
C VAL A 539 38.38 -8.50 -0.37
N ASP A 540 37.59 -7.87 -1.23
CA ASP A 540 37.99 -6.70 -2.00
C ASP A 540 37.42 -5.48 -1.31
N ALA A 541 38.25 -4.74 -0.58
CA ALA A 541 37.81 -3.58 0.19
C ALA A 541 37.36 -2.42 -0.71
N GLY A 542 37.87 -2.31 -1.95
CA GLY A 542 37.71 -1.12 -2.77
C GLY A 542 38.25 0.17 -2.10
N PRO A 543 38.08 1.34 -2.75
CA PRO A 543 38.50 2.61 -2.19
C PRO A 543 37.61 3.05 -1.01
N LYS A 544 38.18 3.86 -0.11
CA LYS A 544 37.39 4.58 0.89
C LYS A 544 36.68 5.75 0.22
N VAL A 545 35.35 5.71 0.23
CA VAL A 545 34.52 6.66 -0.53
C VAL A 545 34.30 7.94 0.28
N ARG A 546 34.50 9.08 -0.38
CA ARG A 546 34.08 10.40 0.07
C ARG A 546 32.85 10.85 -0.72
N ILE A 547 31.97 11.57 -0.04
CA ILE A 547 30.80 12.18 -0.64
C ILE A 547 31.24 13.41 -1.43
N GLY A 548 30.95 13.44 -2.72
CA GLY A 548 31.15 14.57 -3.62
C GLY A 548 30.05 15.61 -3.42
N ARG A 549 29.32 15.91 -4.49
CA ARG A 549 28.17 16.83 -4.48
C ARG A 549 26.88 16.13 -4.06
N LEU A 550 26.00 16.87 -3.41
CA LEU A 550 24.64 16.42 -3.16
C LEU A 550 23.75 16.81 -4.35
N LEU A 551 23.23 15.80 -5.06
CA LEU A 551 22.35 15.96 -6.23
C LEU A 551 20.89 15.80 -5.79
N LEU A 552 20.22 16.91 -5.48
CA LEU A 552 18.83 16.90 -5.03
C LEU A 552 17.87 16.89 -6.24
N THR A 553 16.91 15.98 -6.22
CA THR A 553 15.85 15.92 -7.24
C THR A 553 14.47 15.71 -6.59
N GLY A 554 13.43 16.23 -7.24
CA GLY A 554 12.03 16.02 -6.84
C GLY A 554 11.47 17.00 -5.80
N ASN A 555 12.29 17.90 -5.25
CA ASN A 555 11.86 19.02 -4.42
C ASN A 555 11.29 20.17 -5.28
N ARG A 556 9.99 20.11 -5.59
CA ARG A 556 9.32 21.15 -6.41
C ARG A 556 8.92 22.38 -5.61
N ARG A 557 8.53 22.20 -4.34
CA ARG A 557 7.99 23.26 -3.49
C ARG A 557 8.79 23.45 -2.21
N THR A 558 9.40 22.36 -1.73
CA THR A 558 10.26 22.38 -0.56
C THR A 558 11.57 23.07 -0.91
N ARG A 559 11.96 24.05 -0.10
CA ARG A 559 13.21 24.77 -0.33
C ARG A 559 14.40 23.82 -0.14
N GLU A 560 15.44 24.02 -0.93
CA GLU A 560 16.62 23.17 -0.89
C GLU A 560 17.41 23.30 0.42
N ASP A 561 17.46 24.50 1.00
CA ASP A 561 18.07 24.73 2.32
C ASP A 561 17.42 23.85 3.40
N VAL A 562 16.09 23.69 3.34
CA VAL A 562 15.34 22.85 4.28
C VAL A 562 15.76 21.38 4.21
N ILE A 563 16.05 20.88 3.01
CA ILE A 563 16.50 19.50 2.79
C ILE A 563 17.93 19.34 3.26
N ARG A 564 18.82 20.26 2.86
CA ARG A 564 20.25 20.24 3.21
C ARG A 564 20.48 20.34 4.72
N ASP A 565 19.69 21.15 5.44
CA ASP A 565 19.75 21.26 6.90
C ASP A 565 19.47 19.93 7.63
N GLU A 566 18.66 19.06 7.00
CA GLU A 566 18.22 17.80 7.60
C GLU A 566 19.12 16.61 7.26
N LEU A 567 20.02 16.78 6.29
CA LEU A 567 21.07 15.79 5.96
C LEU A 567 22.21 15.88 6.98
N GLU A 568 22.54 14.73 7.60
CA GLU A 568 23.72 14.60 8.47
C GLU A 568 25.01 14.48 7.63
N VAL A 569 24.88 13.89 6.44
CA VAL A 569 25.96 13.74 5.47
C VAL A 569 26.25 15.08 4.79
N ARG A 570 27.54 15.45 4.73
CA ARG A 570 28.01 16.68 4.08
C ARG A 570 28.93 16.36 2.90
N GLU A 571 29.02 17.30 1.97
CA GLU A 571 30.00 17.27 0.89
C GLU A 571 31.42 17.21 1.48
N GLY A 572 32.25 16.30 0.98
CA GLY A 572 33.59 15.99 1.48
C GLY A 572 33.64 15.01 2.68
N ALA A 573 32.50 14.65 3.29
CA ALA A 573 32.48 13.68 4.37
C ALA A 573 32.83 12.26 3.86
N THR A 574 33.34 11.41 4.76
CA THR A 574 33.48 9.97 4.44
C THR A 574 32.10 9.34 4.34
N PHE A 575 31.91 8.43 3.40
CA PHE A 575 30.69 7.63 3.31
C PHE A 575 30.40 6.93 4.64
N ASP A 576 29.22 7.17 5.19
CA ASP A 576 28.73 6.50 6.40
C ASP A 576 27.28 6.05 6.13
N PRO A 577 27.02 4.73 6.04
CA PRO A 577 25.69 4.21 5.81
C PRO A 577 24.71 4.55 6.95
N GLU A 578 25.20 4.71 8.18
CA GLU A 578 24.33 5.07 9.30
C GLU A 578 23.90 6.54 9.23
N ALA A 579 24.82 7.44 8.86
CA ALA A 579 24.49 8.84 8.62
C ALA A 579 23.50 8.99 7.45
N LEU A 580 23.62 8.18 6.40
CA LEU A 580 22.65 8.12 5.29
C LEU A 580 21.26 7.68 5.77
N ALA A 581 21.18 6.59 6.54
CA ALA A 581 19.93 6.10 7.09
C ALA A 581 19.27 7.12 8.04
N ARG A 582 20.06 7.77 8.91
CA ARG A 582 19.58 8.86 9.79
C ARG A 582 19.08 10.05 8.97
N SER A 583 19.80 10.45 7.93
CA SER A 583 19.40 11.54 7.01
C SER A 583 18.09 11.22 6.30
N GLN A 584 17.91 9.98 5.81
CA GLN A 584 16.67 9.52 5.19
C GLN A 584 15.50 9.58 6.17
N ALA A 585 15.67 9.05 7.39
CA ALA A 585 14.66 9.09 8.43
C ALA A 585 14.29 10.53 8.82
N ALA A 586 15.28 11.41 8.91
CA ALA A 586 15.14 12.83 9.23
C ALA A 586 14.30 13.55 8.15
N LEU A 587 14.58 13.30 6.86
CA LEU A 587 13.77 13.83 5.75
C LEU A 587 12.33 13.32 5.75
N LEU A 588 12.10 12.03 6.01
CA LEU A 588 10.74 11.47 6.10
C LEU A 588 9.95 12.07 7.27
N ARG A 589 10.62 12.34 8.40
CA ARG A 589 10.03 12.95 9.59
C ARG A 589 9.57 14.41 9.37
N LEU A 590 10.09 15.11 8.36
CA LEU A 590 9.57 16.43 7.96
C LEU A 590 8.08 16.37 7.55
N GLY A 591 7.56 15.19 7.19
CA GLY A 591 6.15 15.01 6.85
C GLY A 591 5.73 15.60 5.50
N VAL A 592 6.67 16.18 4.74
CA VAL A 592 6.46 16.77 3.41
C VAL A 592 6.76 15.81 2.26
N PHE A 593 7.51 14.73 2.51
CA PHE A 593 7.89 13.73 1.50
C PHE A 593 7.13 12.42 1.71
N ARG A 594 6.66 11.82 0.61
CA ARG A 594 6.12 10.46 0.54
C ARG A 594 7.25 9.42 0.59
N SER A 595 8.37 9.72 -0.06
CA SER A 595 9.58 8.91 -0.07
C SER A 595 10.81 9.81 -0.16
N ALA A 596 11.90 9.37 0.47
CA ALA A 596 13.22 9.95 0.36
C ALA A 596 14.19 8.79 0.13
N LYS A 597 14.97 8.86 -0.95
CA LYS A 597 15.92 7.83 -1.37
C LYS A 597 17.30 8.48 -1.51
N LEU A 598 18.28 7.94 -0.79
CA LEU A 598 19.64 8.46 -0.74
C LEU A 598 20.58 7.36 -1.22
N GLU A 599 21.17 7.53 -2.40
CA GLU A 599 22.07 6.55 -3.02
C GLU A 599 23.28 7.22 -3.67
N LEU A 600 24.40 6.51 -3.77
CA LEU A 600 25.55 6.98 -4.53
C LEU A 600 25.18 7.06 -6.01
N HIS A 601 25.52 8.16 -6.67
CA HIS A 601 25.28 8.35 -8.09
C HIS A 601 26.14 7.36 -8.91
N GLU A 602 25.51 6.68 -9.88
CA GLU A 602 26.13 5.65 -10.72
C GLU A 602 26.84 4.54 -9.90
N PRO A 603 26.12 3.79 -9.05
CA PRO A 603 26.73 2.87 -8.08
C PRO A 603 27.58 1.75 -8.70
N GLU A 604 27.41 1.48 -9.99
CA GLU A 604 28.21 0.54 -10.79
C GLU A 604 29.68 0.98 -10.96
N LEU A 605 29.95 2.30 -10.96
CA LEU A 605 31.27 2.86 -11.22
C LEU A 605 32.05 3.05 -9.92
N VAL A 606 33.13 2.30 -9.73
CA VAL A 606 34.00 2.43 -8.55
C VAL A 606 34.82 3.73 -8.62
N ALA A 607 34.72 4.59 -7.60
CA ALA A 607 35.49 5.82 -7.49
C ALA A 607 35.72 6.21 -6.02
N GLU A 608 36.80 6.94 -5.73
CA GLU A 608 37.11 7.45 -4.37
C GLU A 608 36.17 8.58 -3.94
N THR A 609 35.63 9.34 -4.89
CA THR A 609 34.67 10.42 -4.63
C THR A 609 33.42 10.15 -5.45
N LYS A 610 32.27 10.11 -4.77
CA LYS A 610 30.97 9.83 -5.37
C LYS A 610 29.95 10.87 -4.97
N ASP A 611 29.24 11.41 -5.95
CA ASP A 611 28.11 12.28 -5.69
C ASP A 611 26.96 11.47 -5.05
N LEU A 612 26.20 12.10 -4.17
CA LEU A 612 25.05 11.50 -3.52
C LEU A 612 23.77 11.98 -4.17
N ALA A 613 23.02 11.07 -4.80
CA ALA A 613 21.69 11.35 -5.34
C ALA A 613 20.67 11.30 -4.21
N VAL A 614 19.96 12.42 -4.00
CA VAL A 614 18.86 12.55 -3.04
C VAL A 614 17.57 12.72 -3.83
N GLU A 615 16.88 11.60 -4.05
CA GLU A 615 15.64 11.55 -4.81
C GLU A 615 14.44 11.64 -3.87
N LEU A 616 13.61 12.68 -4.06
CA LEU A 616 12.50 13.01 -3.18
C LEU A 616 11.18 12.94 -3.94
N SER A 617 10.15 12.40 -3.29
CA SER A 617 8.77 12.48 -3.77
C SER A 617 7.96 13.30 -2.79
N GLU A 618 7.57 14.53 -3.16
CA GLU A 618 6.73 15.37 -2.30
C GLU A 618 5.31 14.81 -2.14
N ARG A 619 4.74 14.99 -0.95
CA ARG A 619 3.32 14.75 -0.67
C ARG A 619 2.43 15.72 -1.45
N PRO A 620 1.12 15.42 -1.60
CA PRO A 620 0.16 16.36 -2.18
C PRO A 620 0.24 17.74 -1.52
N TYR A 621 0.04 18.79 -2.32
CA TYR A 621 0.18 20.19 -1.87
C TYR A 621 -0.72 20.52 -0.68
N ALA A 622 -1.96 20.05 -0.73
CA ALA A 622 -2.92 20.14 0.36
C ALA A 622 -3.85 18.92 0.29
N THR A 623 -4.47 18.61 1.41
CA THR A 623 -5.43 17.52 1.57
C THR A 623 -6.68 18.07 2.23
N LEU A 624 -7.85 17.69 1.70
CA LEU A 624 -9.15 18.01 2.27
C LEU A 624 -9.83 16.70 2.67
N THR A 625 -9.90 16.44 3.97
CA THR A 625 -10.54 15.25 4.53
C THR A 625 -11.94 15.63 4.99
N GLN A 626 -12.92 14.83 4.55
CA GLN A 626 -14.32 14.96 4.92
C GLN A 626 -14.72 13.69 5.66
N SER A 627 -15.38 13.84 6.80
CA SER A 627 -15.82 12.68 7.58
C SER A 627 -17.19 12.94 8.17
N LEU A 628 -18.06 11.95 8.05
CA LEU A 628 -19.41 11.96 8.59
C LEU A 628 -19.53 10.84 9.63
N GLY A 629 -20.39 11.04 10.61
CA GLY A 629 -20.64 10.02 11.60
C GLY A 629 -21.92 10.28 12.37
N PHE A 630 -22.30 9.32 13.18
CA PHE A 630 -23.44 9.43 14.09
C PHE A 630 -23.10 8.72 15.39
N SER A 631 -23.53 9.27 16.53
CA SER A 631 -23.64 8.50 17.77
C SER A 631 -24.88 8.91 18.53
N ILE A 632 -25.37 8.02 19.40
CA ILE A 632 -26.51 8.35 20.28
C ILE A 632 -26.18 9.53 21.19
N ALA A 633 -24.95 9.61 21.72
CA ALA A 633 -24.55 10.67 22.64
C ALA A 633 -24.46 12.05 21.99
N ASN A 634 -23.98 12.13 20.73
CA ASN A 634 -23.66 13.40 20.06
C ASN A 634 -24.50 13.68 18.81
N GLY A 635 -25.42 12.78 18.43
CA GLY A 635 -26.21 12.87 17.20
C GLY A 635 -25.36 12.77 15.91
N PRO A 636 -25.89 13.26 14.77
CA PRO A 636 -25.15 13.39 13.53
C PRO A 636 -23.97 14.35 13.68
N ARG A 637 -22.82 13.99 13.11
CA ARG A 637 -21.59 14.78 13.16
C ARG A 637 -20.89 14.83 11.82
N ALA A 638 -20.29 15.97 11.53
CA ALA A 638 -19.47 16.19 10.36
C ALA A 638 -18.12 16.81 10.78
N VAL A 639 -17.05 16.37 10.15
CA VAL A 639 -15.70 16.92 10.29
C VAL A 639 -15.17 17.27 8.92
N LEU A 640 -14.64 18.47 8.81
CA LEU A 640 -13.90 18.96 7.66
C LEU A 640 -12.49 19.32 8.12
N GLU A 641 -11.47 18.75 7.48
CA GLU A 641 -10.07 19.01 7.80
C GLU A 641 -9.30 19.36 6.54
N TYR A 642 -8.68 20.52 6.54
CA TYR A 642 -7.76 20.98 5.51
C TYR A 642 -6.35 20.97 6.08
N SER A 643 -5.47 20.12 5.54
CA SER A 643 -4.05 20.10 5.91
C SER A 643 -3.18 20.48 4.71
N ARG A 644 -2.22 21.36 4.97
CA ARG A 644 -1.17 21.78 4.04
C ARG A 644 0.19 21.55 4.72
N PRO A 645 0.90 20.46 4.40
CA PRO A 645 2.10 20.04 5.14
C PRO A 645 3.32 20.95 4.92
N ASN A 646 3.31 21.80 3.89
CA ASN A 646 4.47 22.59 3.50
C ASN A 646 4.12 24.05 3.16
N LEU A 647 3.82 24.83 4.20
CA LEU A 647 3.62 26.26 4.11
C LEU A 647 4.95 26.96 3.81
N PHE A 648 4.94 27.85 2.80
CA PHE A 648 6.12 28.61 2.33
C PHE A 648 7.36 27.77 1.94
N GLY A 649 7.20 26.47 1.69
CA GLY A 649 8.31 25.58 1.37
C GLY A 649 9.24 25.27 2.54
N ARG A 650 8.81 25.51 3.79
CA ARG A 650 9.62 25.41 5.02
C ARG A 650 9.32 24.18 5.89
N ALA A 651 8.55 23.21 5.40
CA ALA A 651 8.05 22.08 6.20
C ALA A 651 7.31 22.52 7.47
N VAL A 652 6.55 23.61 7.36
CA VAL A 652 5.58 24.04 8.36
C VAL A 652 4.21 23.58 7.90
N GLU A 653 3.57 22.73 8.69
CA GLU A 653 2.23 22.23 8.42
C GLU A 653 1.19 23.24 8.93
N LEU A 654 0.24 23.61 8.07
CA LEU A 654 -0.97 24.33 8.43
C LEU A 654 -2.13 23.35 8.45
N THR A 655 -2.86 23.27 9.56
CA THR A 655 -4.07 22.47 9.69
C THR A 655 -5.24 23.37 10.05
N ALA A 656 -6.36 23.25 9.35
CA ALA A 656 -7.62 23.88 9.70
C ALA A 656 -8.68 22.79 9.81
N ARG A 657 -9.28 22.62 10.99
CA ARG A 657 -10.23 21.56 11.27
C ARG A 657 -11.51 22.14 11.86
N GLY A 658 -12.64 21.82 11.25
CA GLY A 658 -13.98 22.13 11.76
C GLY A 658 -14.73 20.84 12.07
N LYS A 659 -15.30 20.75 13.27
CA LYS A 659 -16.21 19.68 13.70
C LYS A 659 -17.53 20.30 14.09
N VAL A 660 -18.62 19.73 13.62
CA VAL A 660 -19.99 20.14 13.98
C VAL A 660 -20.78 18.90 14.38
N ASN A 661 -21.48 18.97 15.51
CA ASN A 661 -22.44 17.94 15.93
C ASN A 661 -23.83 18.58 16.06
N TYR A 662 -24.86 17.82 15.73
CA TYR A 662 -26.24 18.23 15.96
C TYR A 662 -26.88 17.30 16.99
N LEU A 663 -27.21 17.82 18.16
CA LEU A 663 -27.74 16.99 19.24
C LEU A 663 -29.20 16.59 18.97
N VAL A 664 -29.48 15.30 19.15
CA VAL A 664 -30.81 14.71 18.97
C VAL A 664 -31.16 13.96 20.25
N ASP A 665 -32.37 14.20 20.78
CA ASP A 665 -32.86 13.41 21.90
C ASP A 665 -33.32 12.03 21.41
N VAL A 666 -32.63 11.00 21.87
CA VAL A 666 -32.94 9.59 21.61
C VAL A 666 -33.42 8.96 22.93
N GLY A 667 -34.61 9.32 23.37
CA GLY A 667 -35.25 8.72 24.56
C GLY A 667 -34.52 9.01 25.88
N GLY A 668 -33.97 10.22 26.05
CA GLY A 668 -33.26 10.65 27.25
C GLY A 668 -31.85 10.08 27.41
N LEU A 669 -31.31 9.45 26.37
CA LEU A 669 -29.92 8.96 26.31
C LEU A 669 -28.91 10.10 26.06
N GLY A 670 -29.34 11.19 25.44
CA GLY A 670 -28.52 12.38 25.15
C GLY A 670 -28.52 13.44 26.26
N PRO A 671 -27.83 14.59 26.05
CA PRO A 671 -27.81 15.71 26.99
C PRO A 671 -29.19 16.38 27.14
N ASP A 672 -29.33 17.26 28.15
CA ASP A 672 -30.56 18.04 28.32
C ASP A 672 -30.67 19.11 27.22
N LEU A 673 -31.74 19.00 26.42
CA LEU A 673 -32.07 19.90 25.31
C LEU A 673 -33.25 20.82 25.64
N SER A 674 -33.66 20.90 26.91
CA SER A 674 -34.74 21.78 27.36
C SER A 674 -34.46 23.24 26.98
N GLY A 675 -35.40 23.86 26.27
CA GLY A 675 -35.26 25.26 25.81
C GLY A 675 -34.33 25.48 24.61
N LYS A 676 -33.80 24.42 23.99
CA LYS A 676 -32.92 24.50 22.80
C LYS A 676 -33.64 24.01 21.54
N GLU A 677 -33.81 24.88 20.56
CA GLU A 677 -34.46 24.56 19.28
C GLU A 677 -33.60 24.95 18.08
N GLY A 678 -33.80 24.26 16.95
CA GLY A 678 -33.10 24.58 15.70
C GLY A 678 -31.58 24.59 15.86
N TYR A 679 -30.95 25.74 15.57
CA TYR A 679 -29.51 25.93 15.61
C TYR A 679 -28.92 25.96 17.02
N ASP A 680 -29.74 26.14 18.07
CA ASP A 680 -29.27 26.16 19.47
C ASP A 680 -28.87 24.76 19.99
N ARG A 681 -29.01 23.72 19.16
CA ARG A 681 -28.56 22.35 19.41
C ARG A 681 -27.21 22.02 18.76
N LEU A 682 -26.61 22.97 18.03
CA LEU A 682 -25.35 22.79 17.36
C LEU A 682 -24.18 22.88 18.34
N GLU A 683 -23.41 21.81 18.43
CA GLU A 683 -22.06 21.88 18.96
C GLU A 683 -21.07 22.13 17.82
N GLY A 684 -20.01 22.88 18.11
CA GLY A 684 -19.01 23.23 17.12
C GLY A 684 -17.63 23.29 17.75
N ARG A 685 -16.61 22.81 17.03
CA ARG A 685 -15.21 23.01 17.35
C ARG A 685 -14.45 23.39 16.09
N ALA A 686 -13.79 24.53 16.11
CA ALA A 686 -12.87 24.97 15.06
C ALA A 686 -11.45 25.03 15.63
N ASP A 687 -10.48 24.54 14.86
CA ASP A 687 -9.08 24.49 15.21
C ASP A 687 -8.25 24.99 14.01
N LEU A 688 -7.37 25.95 14.26
CA LEU A 688 -6.39 26.44 13.31
C LEU A 688 -4.99 26.27 13.90
N GLY A 689 -4.25 25.31 13.37
CA GLY A 689 -2.95 24.88 13.88
C GLY A 689 -1.81 25.11 12.90
N LEU A 690 -0.65 25.49 13.44
CA LEU A 690 0.65 25.47 12.76
C LEU A 690 1.56 24.47 13.48
N ARG A 691 2.24 23.61 12.72
CA ARG A 691 3.19 22.62 13.27
C ARG A 691 4.51 22.64 12.53
N SER A 692 5.62 22.50 13.25
CA SER A 692 6.96 22.41 12.69
C SER A 692 7.77 21.35 13.41
N THR A 693 8.34 20.38 12.69
CA THR A 693 9.22 19.32 13.25
C THR A 693 10.70 19.64 13.13
N ARG A 694 11.05 20.85 12.67
CA ARG A 694 12.42 21.29 12.37
C ARG A 694 13.21 21.82 13.57
N VAL A 695 12.57 22.01 14.72
CA VAL A 695 13.24 22.66 15.87
C VAL A 695 14.10 21.64 16.61
N ARG A 696 15.33 22.02 16.95
CA ARG A 696 16.26 21.19 17.72
C ARG A 696 16.53 21.87 19.07
N LEU A 697 16.22 21.20 20.16
CA LEU A 697 16.52 21.67 21.52
C LEU A 697 17.52 20.69 22.14
N LEU A 698 18.80 21.09 22.25
CA LEU A 698 19.94 20.17 22.49
C LEU A 698 20.04 19.13 21.33
N PRO A 699 20.68 17.94 21.42
CA PRO A 699 20.74 17.04 20.27
C PRO A 699 19.39 16.32 19.99
N VAL A 700 18.30 16.71 20.66
CA VAL A 700 17.00 16.05 20.56
C VAL A 700 16.11 16.81 19.57
N PRO A 701 15.53 16.13 18.57
CA PRO A 701 14.57 16.70 17.64
C PRO A 701 13.23 16.97 18.33
N VAL A 702 12.68 18.16 18.12
CA VAL A 702 11.48 18.63 18.81
C VAL A 702 10.46 19.18 17.81
N GLY A 703 9.21 18.74 17.93
CA GLY A 703 8.08 19.32 17.25
C GLY A 703 7.56 20.53 18.02
N LEU A 704 7.35 21.66 17.35
CA LEU A 704 6.57 22.78 17.89
C LEU A 704 5.19 22.83 17.23
N ARG A 705 4.19 23.21 18.01
CA ARG A 705 2.82 23.42 17.54
C ARG A 705 2.21 24.67 18.17
N THR A 706 1.38 25.36 17.39
CA THR A 706 0.56 26.46 17.87
C THR A 706 -0.84 26.30 17.33
N ASP A 707 -1.83 26.19 18.21
CA ASP A 707 -3.22 25.94 17.84
C ASP A 707 -4.11 27.07 18.38
N PHE A 708 -5.08 27.52 17.58
CA PHE A 708 -6.15 28.42 18.00
C PHE A 708 -7.48 27.66 17.92
N ILE A 709 -8.17 27.55 19.05
CA ILE A 709 -9.33 26.70 19.20
C ILE A 709 -10.54 27.56 19.61
N GLY A 710 -11.66 27.38 18.91
CA GLY A 710 -12.97 27.89 19.31
C GLY A 710 -13.94 26.74 19.45
N GLU A 711 -14.69 26.69 20.55
CA GLU A 711 -15.54 25.54 20.86
C GLU A 711 -16.86 25.96 21.54
N ILE A 712 -17.95 25.28 21.17
CA ILE A 712 -19.28 25.39 21.77
C ILE A 712 -19.75 23.97 22.09
N LEU A 713 -20.02 23.69 23.37
CA LEU A 713 -20.45 22.38 23.85
C LEU A 713 -21.71 22.50 24.70
N HIS A 714 -22.55 21.47 24.60
CA HIS A 714 -23.72 21.28 25.44
C HIS A 714 -23.59 19.96 26.19
N ARG A 715 -23.47 20.05 27.51
CA ARG A 715 -23.39 18.90 28.42
C ARG A 715 -24.64 18.80 29.27
N ARG A 716 -24.78 17.70 30.01
CA ARG A 716 -25.93 17.52 30.92
C ARG A 716 -25.96 18.58 32.02
N ALA A 717 -24.79 18.94 32.55
CA ALA A 717 -24.66 19.85 33.69
C ALA A 717 -24.39 21.32 33.32
N TYR A 718 -23.87 21.59 32.12
CA TYR A 718 -23.48 22.93 31.71
C TYR A 718 -23.43 23.10 30.17
N ASP A 719 -23.54 24.36 29.74
CA ASP A 719 -23.16 24.83 28.42
C ASP A 719 -21.82 25.57 28.51
N LEU A 720 -20.96 25.37 27.50
CA LEU A 720 -19.63 25.96 27.44
C LEU A 720 -19.41 26.63 26.10
N ARG A 721 -18.89 27.86 26.15
CA ARG A 721 -18.23 28.50 25.01
C ARG A 721 -16.79 28.79 25.39
N ARG A 722 -15.85 28.32 24.56
CA ARG A 722 -14.41 28.42 24.83
C ARG A 722 -13.68 29.00 23.64
N VAL A 723 -12.72 29.88 23.93
CA VAL A 723 -11.67 30.28 23.00
C VAL A 723 -10.33 30.04 23.67
N SER A 724 -9.43 29.31 23.01
CA SER A 724 -8.10 29.06 23.55
C SER A 724 -6.99 29.19 22.51
N GLY A 725 -5.82 29.59 22.99
CA GLY A 725 -4.55 29.54 22.27
C GLY A 725 -3.62 28.54 22.94
N VAL A 726 -3.07 27.60 22.18
CA VAL A 726 -2.18 26.55 22.67
C VAL A 726 -0.82 26.69 22.00
N ALA A 727 0.24 26.68 22.79
CA ALA A 727 1.61 26.51 22.33
C ALA A 727 2.16 25.20 22.89
N GLY A 728 2.66 24.31 22.03
CA GLY A 728 3.06 22.98 22.42
C GLY A 728 4.42 22.57 21.86
N MET A 729 5.04 21.65 22.58
CA MET A 729 6.32 21.03 22.27
C MET A 729 6.17 19.51 22.37
N ASP A 730 6.48 18.79 21.30
CA ASP A 730 6.39 17.32 21.21
C ASP A 730 7.80 16.73 21.04
N VAL A 731 8.13 15.71 21.84
CA VAL A 731 9.42 15.01 21.83
C VAL A 731 9.18 13.52 21.65
N GLY A 732 9.59 12.99 20.49
CA GLY A 732 9.65 11.55 20.25
C GLY A 732 10.98 10.98 20.70
N VAL A 733 11.04 10.40 21.91
CA VAL A 733 12.28 9.83 22.46
C VAL A 733 12.63 8.53 21.72
N THR A 734 11.63 7.71 21.42
CA THR A 734 11.72 6.52 20.54
C THR A 734 10.41 6.34 19.78
N SER A 735 10.31 5.34 18.90
CA SER A 735 9.04 4.97 18.25
C SER A 735 7.95 4.49 19.23
N ARG A 736 8.31 4.20 20.49
CA ARG A 736 7.41 3.69 21.53
C ARG A 736 7.21 4.66 22.69
N VAL A 737 8.03 5.71 22.79
CA VAL A 737 8.04 6.65 23.93
C VAL A 737 7.91 8.06 23.40
N GLY A 738 6.82 8.73 23.77
CA GLY A 738 6.55 10.12 23.44
C GLY A 738 6.34 10.95 24.70
N ALA A 739 6.82 12.19 24.66
CA ALA A 739 6.55 13.20 25.67
C ALA A 739 6.07 14.50 25.00
N SER A 740 5.21 15.26 25.65
CA SER A 740 4.80 16.57 25.17
C SER A 740 4.58 17.55 26.32
N LEU A 741 4.80 18.83 26.06
CA LEU A 741 4.55 19.93 26.97
C LEU A 741 3.69 20.95 26.25
N GLN A 742 2.55 21.31 26.83
CA GLN A 742 1.64 22.29 26.24
C GLN A 742 1.38 23.42 27.24
N TYR A 743 1.35 24.64 26.74
CA TYR A 743 0.86 25.82 27.42
C TYR A 743 -0.43 26.26 26.72
N GLU A 744 -1.51 26.38 27.47
CA GLU A 744 -2.81 26.81 26.99
C GLU A 744 -3.23 28.08 27.72
N LEU A 745 -3.72 29.07 26.98
CA LEU A 745 -4.43 30.23 27.51
C LEU A 745 -5.86 30.15 27.00
N GLU A 746 -6.83 30.05 27.90
CA GLU A 746 -8.23 29.87 27.56
C GLU A 746 -9.14 30.89 28.25
N VAL A 747 -10.23 31.21 27.58
CA VAL A 747 -11.35 32.00 28.10
C VAL A 747 -12.62 31.19 27.90
N ASP A 748 -13.31 30.93 29.00
CA ASP A 748 -14.53 30.12 29.06
C ASP A 748 -15.71 30.96 29.53
N ASP A 749 -16.87 30.84 28.86
CA ASP A 749 -18.20 31.25 29.36
C ASP A 749 -18.97 29.97 29.69
N ILE A 750 -19.19 29.74 30.99
CA ILE A 750 -19.81 28.53 31.53
C ILE A 750 -21.18 28.88 32.09
N ARG A 751 -22.22 28.16 31.66
CA ARG A 751 -23.59 28.34 32.16
C ARG A 751 -24.17 27.01 32.59
N ARG A 752 -24.73 26.90 33.79
CA ARG A 752 -25.38 25.65 34.21
C ARG A 752 -26.69 25.45 33.44
N THR A 753 -26.95 24.21 33.02
CA THR A 753 -28.18 23.85 32.27
C THR A 753 -29.36 23.49 33.18
N ASN A 754 -29.18 23.43 34.51
CA ASN A 754 -30.25 23.10 35.45
C ASN A 754 -31.35 24.18 35.45
N VAL A 755 -32.43 23.93 34.69
CA VAL A 755 -33.65 24.75 34.68
C VAL A 755 -34.50 24.40 35.89
N VAL A 756 -34.30 25.04 37.05
CA VAL A 756 -35.41 25.43 37.96
C VAL A 756 -35.05 26.72 38.69
N GLY A 757 -35.99 27.66 38.66
CA GLY A 757 -35.92 28.97 39.27
C GLY A 757 -36.34 29.03 40.73
N VAL A 758 -36.00 30.19 41.30
CA VAL A 758 -36.11 30.65 42.71
C VAL A 758 -34.98 30.15 43.60
N LEU A 759 -33.80 30.74 43.40
CA LEU A 759 -32.78 30.84 44.43
C LEU A 759 -33.40 31.57 45.63
N THR A 760 -33.38 30.98 46.83
CA THR A 760 -33.74 31.73 48.05
C THR A 760 -32.64 32.75 48.36
N GLN A 761 -32.96 33.79 49.14
CA GLN A 761 -31.96 34.80 49.55
C GLN A 761 -30.81 34.15 50.36
N ALA A 762 -31.08 33.06 51.07
CA ALA A 762 -30.07 32.24 51.75
C ALA A 762 -29.25 31.35 50.81
N ASP A 763 -29.80 30.98 49.64
CA ASP A 763 -29.04 30.35 48.56
C ASP A 763 -28.12 31.40 47.91
N LEU A 764 -28.63 32.61 47.62
CA LEU A 764 -27.82 33.72 47.06
C LEU A 764 -26.65 34.15 47.97
N GLU A 765 -26.81 34.08 49.30
CA GLU A 765 -25.74 34.40 50.26
C GLU A 765 -24.71 33.26 50.44
N ARG A 766 -25.04 32.01 50.06
CA ARG A 766 -24.13 30.85 50.09
C ARG A 766 -23.54 30.50 48.72
N LEU A 767 -24.13 30.97 47.62
CA LEU A 767 -23.75 30.68 46.25
C LEU A 767 -22.68 31.66 45.73
N ARG A 768 -21.42 31.34 45.99
CA ARG A 768 -20.33 31.71 45.07
C ARG A 768 -20.35 30.65 43.95
N PHE A 769 -20.78 31.03 42.75
CA PHE A 769 -21.15 30.12 41.66
C PHE A 769 -19.96 29.44 40.95
N ASP A 770 -20.19 28.26 40.36
CA ASP A 770 -19.27 27.53 39.46
C ASP A 770 -19.52 27.88 37.97
N GLU A 771 -20.31 28.92 37.71
CA GLU A 771 -20.68 29.46 36.40
C GLU A 771 -20.18 30.90 36.27
N GLY A 772 -20.05 31.39 35.03
CA GLY A 772 -19.50 32.70 34.72
C GLY A 772 -18.32 32.63 33.75
N VAL A 773 -17.62 33.77 33.62
CA VAL A 773 -16.44 33.88 32.75
C VAL A 773 -15.18 33.51 33.51
N THR A 774 -14.40 32.57 32.99
CA THR A 774 -13.09 32.20 33.56
C THR A 774 -11.98 32.29 32.53
N THR A 775 -10.89 32.95 32.91
CA THR A 775 -9.67 33.05 32.09
C THR A 775 -8.56 32.29 32.78
N LEU A 776 -8.14 31.18 32.19
CA LEU A 776 -7.15 30.27 32.77
C LEU A 776 -5.91 30.20 31.89
N HIS A 777 -4.74 30.09 32.52
CA HIS A 777 -3.57 29.55 31.84
C HIS A 777 -3.21 28.19 32.43
N ALA A 778 -2.90 27.23 31.55
CA ALA A 778 -2.63 25.86 31.93
C ALA A 778 -1.32 25.36 31.33
N VAL A 779 -0.52 24.66 32.13
CA VAL A 779 0.67 23.93 31.69
C VAL A 779 0.39 22.44 31.79
N ARG A 780 0.50 21.72 30.66
CA ARG A 780 0.11 20.32 30.51
C ARG A 780 1.26 19.46 29.99
N PRO A 781 2.19 19.00 30.86
CA PRO A 781 3.10 17.91 30.51
C PRO A 781 2.36 16.57 30.40
N SER A 782 2.71 15.79 29.39
CA SER A 782 2.20 14.43 29.21
C SER A 782 3.25 13.48 28.65
N PHE A 783 3.09 12.20 28.96
CA PHE A 783 3.93 11.13 28.45
C PHE A 783 3.06 9.97 27.92
N THR A 784 3.60 9.25 26.95
CA THR A 784 2.97 8.11 26.29
C THR A 784 3.99 7.00 26.08
N LEU A 785 3.57 5.78 26.38
CA LEU A 785 4.32 4.54 26.20
C LEU A 785 3.43 3.60 25.38
N ASP A 786 3.80 3.31 24.13
CA ASP A 786 3.04 2.43 23.24
C ASP A 786 3.88 1.22 22.83
N PHE A 787 3.58 0.07 23.47
CA PHE A 787 4.18 -1.24 23.20
C PHE A 787 3.17 -2.21 22.60
N ARG A 788 2.08 -1.69 22.02
CA ARG A 788 1.09 -2.49 21.30
C ARG A 788 1.66 -2.94 19.96
N ASP A 789 1.18 -4.07 19.47
CA ASP A 789 1.47 -4.55 18.12
C ASP A 789 0.81 -3.68 17.03
N ASN A 790 -0.39 -3.18 17.30
CA ASN A 790 -1.13 -2.30 16.41
C ASN A 790 -1.91 -1.26 17.23
N SER A 791 -1.79 0.03 16.90
CA SER A 791 -2.42 1.10 17.68
C SER A 791 -3.95 1.20 17.48
N ALA A 792 -4.48 0.73 16.35
CA ALA A 792 -5.90 0.78 16.00
C ALA A 792 -6.65 -0.50 16.40
N HIS A 793 -6.06 -1.67 16.12
CA HIS A 793 -6.61 -2.98 16.46
C HIS A 793 -5.57 -3.85 17.22
N PRO A 794 -5.26 -3.51 18.48
CA PRO A 794 -4.26 -4.21 19.26
C PRO A 794 -4.69 -5.64 19.63
N HIS A 795 -3.82 -6.61 19.38
CA HIS A 795 -4.01 -8.01 19.79
C HIS A 795 -3.07 -8.43 20.92
N ARG A 796 -1.91 -7.77 21.02
CA ARG A 796 -0.92 -8.04 22.07
C ARG A 796 -0.18 -6.76 22.49
N GLY A 797 0.35 -6.78 23.71
CA GLY A 797 1.18 -5.70 24.24
C GLY A 797 0.38 -4.77 25.15
N TRP A 798 0.93 -3.60 25.43
CA TRP A 798 0.37 -2.66 26.39
C TRP A 798 0.61 -1.20 26.01
N PHE A 799 -0.22 -0.32 26.56
CA PHE A 799 -0.19 1.13 26.36
C PHE A 799 -0.36 1.82 27.70
N ALA A 800 0.43 2.85 27.96
CA ALA A 800 0.27 3.73 29.10
C ALA A 800 0.39 5.19 28.70
N ALA A 801 -0.41 6.05 29.31
CA ALA A 801 -0.28 7.49 29.17
C ALA A 801 -0.62 8.20 30.47
N GLY A 802 0.04 9.32 30.72
CA GLY A 802 -0.21 10.17 31.88
C GLY A 802 -0.16 11.64 31.50
N VAL A 803 -0.99 12.43 32.16
CA VAL A 803 -1.11 13.87 31.99
C VAL A 803 -1.15 14.53 33.36
N ALA A 804 -0.31 15.54 33.55
CA ALA A 804 -0.44 16.48 34.64
C ALA A 804 -0.81 17.84 34.05
N GLU A 805 -1.76 18.53 34.66
CA GLU A 805 -2.22 19.84 34.24
C GLU A 805 -2.20 20.77 35.43
N TRP A 806 -1.34 21.78 35.40
CA TRP A 806 -1.40 22.89 36.34
C TRP A 806 -2.17 24.03 35.70
N ALA A 807 -3.32 24.40 36.26
CA ALA A 807 -4.18 25.46 35.75
C ALA A 807 -4.35 26.55 36.81
N HIS A 808 -4.18 27.81 36.40
CA HIS A 808 -4.28 28.98 37.26
C HIS A 808 -5.10 30.09 36.61
N SER A 809 -5.99 30.72 37.39
CA SER A 809 -6.90 31.77 36.94
C SER A 809 -6.21 33.13 36.92
N LEU A 810 -6.48 33.92 35.88
CA LEU A 810 -5.92 35.27 35.69
C LEU A 810 -6.96 36.36 35.99
N GLY A 811 -6.49 37.51 36.45
CA GLY A 811 -7.34 38.71 36.62
C GLY A 811 -8.39 38.61 37.74
N VAL A 812 -8.10 37.85 38.79
CA VAL A 812 -8.98 37.68 39.97
C VAL A 812 -9.03 39.00 40.76
N GLY A 813 -10.09 39.77 40.59
CA GLY A 813 -10.30 41.06 41.27
C GLY A 813 -11.28 40.99 42.45
N VAL A 814 -11.31 42.02 43.29
CA VAL A 814 -12.26 42.15 44.42
C VAL A 814 -13.71 42.02 43.93
N PRO A 815 -14.58 41.24 44.61
CA PRO A 815 -16.01 41.17 44.28
C PRO A 815 -16.65 42.57 44.21
N GLY A 816 -17.31 42.88 43.08
CA GLY A 816 -18.00 44.16 42.87
C GLY A 816 -17.20 45.27 42.15
N ALA A 817 -15.94 45.02 41.75
CA ALA A 817 -15.19 45.97 40.93
C ALA A 817 -15.62 45.93 39.45
N PRO A 818 -15.88 47.07 38.79
CA PRO A 818 -16.53 47.13 37.47
C PRO A 818 -15.65 46.75 36.27
N ASP A 819 -14.32 46.61 36.42
CA ASP A 819 -13.43 46.25 35.30
C ASP A 819 -12.38 45.22 35.76
N ARG A 820 -12.75 43.94 35.70
CA ARG A 820 -11.84 42.81 35.93
C ARG A 820 -11.24 42.41 34.59
N ARG A 821 -10.10 42.99 34.22
CA ARG A 821 -9.38 42.59 33.00
C ARG A 821 -8.06 41.90 33.33
N ALA A 822 -7.72 40.88 32.55
CA ALA A 822 -6.46 40.14 32.61
C ALA A 822 -5.54 40.55 31.43
N LEU A 823 -4.25 40.18 31.53
CA LEU A 823 -3.25 40.32 30.47
C LEU A 823 -3.28 41.70 29.78
N PHE A 824 -2.85 42.73 30.53
CA PHE A 824 -2.77 44.13 30.06
C PHE A 824 -4.11 44.74 29.59
N GLY A 825 -5.25 44.19 30.04
CA GLY A 825 -6.56 44.73 29.68
C GLY A 825 -7.20 44.12 28.42
N LEU A 826 -6.57 43.09 27.85
CA LEU A 826 -6.98 42.47 26.58
C LEU A 826 -8.01 41.34 26.76
N LEU A 827 -7.99 40.64 27.89
CA LEU A 827 -8.88 39.50 28.17
C LEU A 827 -9.76 39.79 29.39
N PRO A 828 -10.96 39.20 29.48
CA PRO A 828 -11.75 39.26 30.71
C PRO A 828 -10.99 38.59 31.86
N GLY A 829 -11.16 39.08 33.09
CA GLY A 829 -10.64 38.44 34.30
C GLY A 829 -11.54 37.28 34.73
N SER A 830 -10.98 36.35 35.48
CA SER A 830 -11.72 35.20 36.00
C SER A 830 -12.65 35.59 37.14
N GLU A 831 -13.90 35.15 37.07
CA GLU A 831 -14.89 35.30 38.15
C GLU A 831 -14.71 34.26 39.27
N VAL A 832 -14.18 33.09 38.90
CA VAL A 832 -13.84 31.99 39.82
C VAL A 832 -12.32 31.93 39.96
N HIS A 833 -11.83 31.95 41.20
CA HIS A 833 -10.42 31.69 41.48
C HIS A 833 -10.15 30.19 41.40
N SER A 834 -9.27 29.80 40.50
CA SER A 834 -8.87 28.41 40.28
C SER A 834 -7.36 28.33 40.22
N ASN A 835 -6.78 27.53 41.09
CA ASN A 835 -5.36 27.20 41.11
C ASN A 835 -5.24 25.73 41.49
N LEU A 836 -5.10 24.87 40.49
CA LEU A 836 -5.25 23.43 40.66
C LEU A 836 -4.18 22.67 39.87
N LEU A 837 -3.83 21.50 40.39
CA LEU A 837 -3.07 20.47 39.69
C LEU A 837 -4.01 19.29 39.43
N LYS A 838 -4.31 19.00 38.17
CA LYS A 838 -5.11 17.85 37.74
C LYS A 838 -4.18 16.77 37.22
N LEU A 839 -4.20 15.59 37.84
CA LEU A 839 -3.45 14.42 37.41
C LEU A 839 -4.41 13.37 36.83
N SER A 840 -4.03 12.76 35.71
CA SER A 840 -4.79 11.64 35.14
C SER A 840 -3.89 10.67 34.39
N GLY A 841 -4.29 9.40 34.33
CA GLY A 841 -3.53 8.37 33.64
C GLY A 841 -4.39 7.21 33.16
N THR A 842 -3.84 6.48 32.20
CA THR A 842 -4.43 5.27 31.62
C THR A 842 -3.34 4.21 31.45
N LEU A 843 -3.68 2.97 31.76
CA LEU A 843 -2.87 1.78 31.51
C LEU A 843 -3.77 0.74 30.86
N SER A 844 -3.39 0.21 29.70
CA SER A 844 -4.17 -0.78 28.96
C SER A 844 -3.28 -1.93 28.50
N GLY A 845 -3.74 -3.17 28.66
CA GLY A 845 -3.06 -4.38 28.24
C GLY A 845 -3.94 -5.25 27.35
N TYR A 846 -3.32 -5.96 26.41
CA TYR A 846 -3.98 -6.81 25.41
C TYR A 846 -3.32 -8.19 25.42
N LEU A 847 -4.12 -9.21 25.72
CA LEU A 847 -3.69 -10.59 25.90
C LEU A 847 -4.36 -11.47 24.84
N PRO A 848 -3.61 -12.05 23.89
CA PRO A 848 -4.19 -12.97 22.91
C PRO A 848 -4.52 -14.31 23.59
N LEU A 849 -5.77 -14.77 23.46
CA LEU A 849 -6.23 -16.04 24.05
C LEU A 849 -6.31 -17.20 23.04
N GLY A 850 -5.95 -16.96 21.78
CA GLY A 850 -5.98 -17.93 20.67
C GLY A 850 -6.99 -17.56 19.59
N GLY A 851 -6.71 -17.97 18.34
CA GLY A 851 -7.52 -17.56 17.18
C GLY A 851 -7.57 -16.03 17.02
N SER A 852 -8.76 -15.49 16.78
CA SER A 852 -9.08 -14.05 16.72
C SER A 852 -9.55 -13.48 18.07
N THR A 853 -9.28 -14.16 19.19
CA THR A 853 -9.78 -13.77 20.52
C THR A 853 -8.73 -13.02 21.34
N VAL A 854 -9.12 -11.85 21.88
CA VAL A 854 -8.25 -10.96 22.66
C VAL A 854 -8.96 -10.54 23.95
N LEU A 855 -8.28 -10.63 25.08
CA LEU A 855 -8.70 -10.00 26.33
C LEU A 855 -8.03 -8.63 26.46
N ALA A 856 -8.82 -7.57 26.44
CA ALA A 856 -8.39 -6.20 26.67
C ALA A 856 -8.73 -5.78 28.11
N VAL A 857 -7.73 -5.28 28.84
CA VAL A 857 -7.90 -4.77 30.21
C VAL A 857 -7.38 -3.34 30.25
N SER A 858 -8.12 -2.42 30.87
CA SER A 858 -7.77 -1.00 30.98
C SER A 858 -8.07 -0.47 32.36
N VAL A 859 -7.17 0.33 32.92
CA VAL A 859 -7.36 1.08 34.17
C VAL A 859 -7.12 2.54 33.88
N ARG A 860 -8.04 3.39 34.32
CA ARG A 860 -7.97 4.85 34.23
C ARG A 860 -8.27 5.45 35.60
N GLY A 861 -7.59 6.54 35.91
CA GLY A 861 -7.85 7.26 37.15
C GLY A 861 -7.37 8.69 37.05
N GLY A 862 -7.88 9.52 37.95
CA GLY A 862 -7.47 10.90 38.03
C GLY A 862 -7.90 11.57 39.33
N ARG A 863 -7.20 12.65 39.66
CA ARG A 863 -7.45 13.46 40.84
C ARG A 863 -7.10 14.93 40.57
N VAL A 864 -7.96 15.82 41.04
CA VAL A 864 -7.72 17.26 41.11
C VAL A 864 -7.18 17.59 42.50
N PHE A 865 -6.13 18.41 42.53
CA PHE A 865 -5.49 18.90 43.74
C PHE A 865 -5.59 20.43 43.76
N PRO A 866 -6.43 21.04 44.61
CA PRO A 866 -6.40 22.48 44.82
C PRO A 866 -5.07 22.87 45.46
N LEU A 867 -4.37 23.86 44.90
CA LEU A 867 -3.04 24.29 45.35
C LEU A 867 -3.08 25.42 46.38
N ASP A 868 -4.24 26.05 46.55
CA ASP A 868 -4.52 26.99 47.63
C ASP A 868 -5.96 26.83 48.15
N ARG A 869 -6.26 27.44 49.31
CA ARG A 869 -7.54 27.25 50.01
C ARG A 869 -8.73 27.96 49.36
N GLU A 870 -8.47 28.99 48.55
CA GLU A 870 -9.51 29.76 47.88
C GLU A 870 -9.85 29.17 46.51
N SER A 871 -8.97 28.31 45.98
CA SER A 871 -9.09 27.61 44.72
C SER A 871 -10.35 26.77 44.65
N ARG A 872 -11.03 26.85 43.50
CA ARG A 872 -12.24 26.09 43.18
C ARG A 872 -12.09 25.38 41.86
N THR A 873 -12.59 24.15 41.79
CA THR A 873 -12.64 23.38 40.56
C THR A 873 -13.92 23.68 39.79
N ILE A 874 -13.77 24.41 38.69
CA ILE A 874 -14.87 24.67 37.73
C ILE A 874 -15.37 23.37 37.11
N ILE A 875 -16.66 23.31 36.76
CA ILE A 875 -17.32 22.09 36.29
C ILE A 875 -16.61 21.47 35.07
N PRO A 876 -16.19 22.22 34.02
CA PRO A 876 -15.48 21.64 32.88
C PRO A 876 -14.12 21.00 33.23
N ARG A 877 -13.55 21.31 34.40
CA ARG A 877 -12.28 20.73 34.88
C ARG A 877 -12.49 19.52 35.79
N ARG A 878 -13.72 19.16 36.17
CA ARG A 878 -14.04 17.92 36.89
C ARG A 878 -13.97 16.68 35.98
N PHE A 879 -14.09 15.49 36.55
CA PHE A 879 -14.14 14.21 35.86
C PHE A 879 -15.58 13.69 35.81
N PHE A 880 -15.97 13.10 34.68
CA PHE A 880 -17.31 12.52 34.50
C PHE A 880 -17.20 11.04 34.12
N LEU A 881 -18.16 10.24 34.58
CA LEU A 881 -18.32 8.83 34.19
C LEU A 881 -19.73 8.60 33.65
N GLY A 882 -19.85 7.55 32.83
CA GLY A 882 -21.06 7.19 32.07
C GLY A 882 -20.85 7.43 30.57
N GLY A 883 -21.36 6.53 29.74
CA GLY A 883 -21.17 6.58 28.28
C GLY A 883 -20.40 5.38 27.70
N ALA A 884 -20.29 5.35 26.38
CA ALA A 884 -19.66 4.24 25.64
C ALA A 884 -18.18 4.03 25.99
N SER A 885 -17.48 5.13 26.31
CA SER A 885 -16.02 5.11 26.56
C SER A 885 -15.66 4.81 28.03
N THR A 886 -16.59 5.00 28.97
CA THR A 886 -16.37 4.85 30.41
C THR A 886 -17.23 3.72 31.00
N MET A 887 -18.28 4.06 31.75
CA MET A 887 -19.20 3.17 32.44
C MET A 887 -20.44 2.92 31.55
N ARG A 888 -20.40 1.83 30.78
CA ARG A 888 -21.40 1.57 29.71
C ARG A 888 -22.82 1.28 30.19
N GLY A 889 -23.03 1.00 31.48
CA GLY A 889 -24.37 0.87 32.08
C GLY A 889 -25.12 2.19 32.26
N PHE A 890 -24.44 3.34 32.10
CA PHE A 890 -24.99 4.68 32.24
C PHE A 890 -24.95 5.42 30.90
N ALA A 891 -25.84 6.40 30.70
CA ALA A 891 -25.76 7.34 29.59
C ALA A 891 -24.53 8.28 29.74
N GLU A 892 -24.22 9.02 28.68
CA GLU A 892 -23.06 9.94 28.65
C GLU A 892 -23.13 10.92 29.83
N GLU A 893 -22.07 10.94 30.65
CA GLU A 893 -21.92 11.81 31.84
C GLU A 893 -23.06 11.70 32.88
N GLU A 894 -23.78 10.58 32.94
CA GLU A 894 -24.95 10.40 33.83
C GLU A 894 -24.58 10.00 35.26
N MET A 895 -23.40 9.43 35.49
CA MET A 895 -23.07 8.81 36.78
C MET A 895 -22.87 9.85 37.90
N ILE A 896 -23.61 9.68 39.01
CA ILE A 896 -23.56 10.56 40.20
C ILE A 896 -22.38 10.18 41.11
N GLN A 897 -21.79 11.19 41.76
CA GLN A 897 -20.68 11.04 42.70
C GLN A 897 -21.08 10.24 43.95
N GLU A 898 -20.24 9.30 44.37
CA GLU A 898 -20.54 8.37 45.47
C GLU A 898 -20.88 9.08 46.78
N ASP A 899 -20.08 10.09 47.12
CA ASP A 899 -20.20 10.89 48.33
C ASP A 899 -21.40 11.85 48.35
N VAL A 900 -22.14 11.96 47.23
CA VAL A 900 -23.34 12.78 47.08
C VAL A 900 -24.61 11.92 46.99
N ARG A 901 -24.52 10.69 46.46
CA ARG A 901 -25.67 9.78 46.23
C ARG A 901 -26.53 9.56 47.48
N GLY A 902 -25.89 9.26 48.61
CA GLY A 902 -26.59 8.98 49.87
C GLY A 902 -27.41 10.16 50.37
N ALA A 903 -26.90 11.38 50.22
CA ALA A 903 -27.61 12.61 50.58
C ALA A 903 -28.81 12.85 49.66
N LEU A 904 -28.66 12.68 48.35
CA LEU A 904 -29.76 12.80 47.38
C LEU A 904 -30.87 11.78 47.63
N ALA A 905 -30.51 10.54 47.96
CA ALA A 905 -31.48 9.50 48.32
C ALA A 905 -32.25 9.87 49.61
N ALA A 906 -31.57 10.44 50.61
CA ALA A 906 -32.18 10.90 51.84
C ALA A 906 -33.14 12.09 51.60
N GLU A 907 -32.73 13.08 50.79
CA GLU A 907 -33.57 14.20 50.37
C GLU A 907 -34.83 13.73 49.64
N GLY A 908 -34.69 12.82 48.66
CA GLY A 908 -35.81 12.23 47.93
C GLY A 908 -36.78 11.48 48.84
N LYS A 909 -36.27 10.69 49.79
CA LYS A 909 -37.09 9.98 50.79
C LYS A 909 -37.84 10.94 51.71
N LEU A 910 -37.17 11.99 52.20
CA LEU A 910 -37.79 13.03 53.02
C LEU A 910 -38.92 13.73 52.27
N CYS A 911 -38.69 14.08 51.00
CA CYS A 911 -39.70 14.68 50.15
C CYS A 911 -40.89 13.75 49.86
N ALA A 912 -40.63 12.47 49.56
CA ALA A 912 -41.67 11.48 49.28
C ALA A 912 -42.56 11.17 50.51
N THR A 913 -42.05 11.40 51.72
CA THR A 913 -42.76 11.13 52.99
C THR A 913 -43.31 12.39 53.68
N SER A 914 -42.99 13.59 53.17
CA SER A 914 -43.43 14.87 53.73
C SER A 914 -44.79 15.29 53.16
N TYR A 915 -45.84 15.21 53.97
CA TYR A 915 -47.20 15.64 53.59
C TYR A 915 -47.35 17.16 53.49
N THR A 916 -46.51 17.93 54.17
CA THR A 916 -46.57 19.40 54.22
C THR A 916 -45.52 20.08 53.35
N GLY A 917 -44.58 19.32 52.77
CA GLY A 917 -43.47 19.85 51.98
C GLY A 917 -42.41 20.62 52.79
N ILE A 918 -42.55 20.69 54.11
CA ILE A 918 -41.60 21.38 54.99
C ILE A 918 -40.28 20.60 55.03
N GLY A 919 -39.17 21.27 54.77
CA GLY A 919 -37.82 20.68 54.71
C GLY A 919 -37.49 19.96 53.39
N CYS A 920 -38.41 19.93 52.43
CA CYS A 920 -38.21 19.28 51.15
C CYS A 920 -37.50 20.22 50.14
N THR A 921 -36.25 19.88 49.81
CA THR A 921 -35.44 20.57 48.80
C THR A 921 -36.00 20.31 47.41
N GLU A 922 -35.74 21.22 46.48
CA GLU A 922 -36.20 21.09 45.11
C GLU A 922 -35.56 19.89 44.38
N ARG A 923 -34.27 19.62 44.65
CA ARG A 923 -33.57 18.39 44.22
C ARG A 923 -34.26 17.13 44.75
N GLY A 924 -34.63 17.12 46.03
CA GLY A 924 -35.38 16.03 46.66
C GLY A 924 -36.78 15.85 46.04
N ARG A 925 -37.48 16.93 45.67
CA ARG A 925 -38.79 16.84 44.96
C ARG A 925 -38.65 16.14 43.62
N ARG A 926 -37.65 16.52 42.83
CA ARG A 926 -37.38 15.93 41.52
C ARG A 926 -37.05 14.45 41.63
N VAL A 927 -36.19 14.08 42.59
CA VAL A 927 -35.91 12.65 42.86
C VAL A 927 -37.19 11.91 43.30
N ALA A 928 -38.00 12.50 44.17
CA ALA A 928 -39.26 11.91 44.62
C ALA A 928 -40.31 11.79 43.50
N SER A 929 -40.30 12.68 42.49
CA SER A 929 -41.19 12.63 41.33
C SER A 929 -40.75 11.65 40.24
N GLY A 930 -39.60 10.98 40.42
CA GLY A 930 -39.07 10.01 39.47
C GLY A 930 -38.02 10.57 38.51
N ASP A 931 -37.60 11.83 38.68
CA ASP A 931 -36.56 12.43 37.85
C ASP A 931 -35.18 11.89 38.22
N ARG A 932 -34.30 11.85 37.21
CA ARG A 932 -32.90 11.48 37.39
C ARG A 932 -32.08 12.73 37.73
N PRO A 933 -31.28 12.71 38.81
CA PRO A 933 -30.39 13.82 39.14
C PRO A 933 -29.33 14.01 38.03
N VAL A 934 -28.87 15.24 37.86
CA VAL A 934 -27.79 15.58 36.94
C VAL A 934 -26.45 15.48 37.67
N SER A 935 -25.49 14.77 37.09
CA SER A 935 -24.13 14.67 37.64
C SER A 935 -23.39 16.00 37.49
N GLU A 936 -22.77 16.48 38.56
CA GLU A 936 -21.90 17.67 38.51
C GLU A 936 -20.41 17.33 38.32
N GLY A 937 -20.09 16.05 38.08
CA GLY A 937 -18.71 15.57 37.97
C GLY A 937 -17.96 15.52 39.31
N GLY A 938 -16.86 14.79 39.35
CA GLY A 938 -16.03 14.57 40.53
C GLY A 938 -14.64 15.16 40.42
N GLU A 939 -13.98 15.38 41.54
CA GLU A 939 -12.57 15.77 41.61
C GLU A 939 -11.64 14.56 41.65
N ALA A 940 -12.14 13.37 41.94
CA ALA A 940 -11.40 12.11 41.84
C ALA A 940 -12.23 11.02 41.16
N TYR A 941 -11.59 10.12 40.42
CA TYR A 941 -12.25 8.94 39.87
C TYR A 941 -11.28 7.77 39.67
N LEU A 942 -11.84 6.56 39.64
CA LEU A 942 -11.15 5.32 39.27
C LEU A 942 -12.07 4.49 38.37
N LEU A 943 -11.51 3.89 37.33
CA LEU A 943 -12.23 3.08 36.34
C LEU A 943 -11.35 1.92 35.87
N GLY A 944 -11.78 0.69 36.10
CA GLY A 944 -11.31 -0.53 35.46
C GLY A 944 -12.28 -0.99 34.37
N LYS A 945 -11.75 -1.44 33.24
CA LYS A 945 -12.52 -2.07 32.17
C LYS A 945 -11.86 -3.38 31.78
N SER A 946 -12.66 -4.41 31.58
CA SER A 946 -12.22 -5.67 31.01
C SER A 946 -13.16 -6.05 29.87
N GLU A 947 -12.60 -6.50 28.76
CA GLU A 947 -13.35 -6.80 27.55
C GLU A 947 -12.76 -7.99 26.82
N LEU A 948 -13.55 -9.04 26.68
CA LEU A 948 -13.25 -10.22 25.87
C LEU A 948 -13.78 -9.98 24.46
N ARG A 949 -12.85 -9.81 23.51
CA ARG A 949 -13.12 -9.58 22.09
C ARG A 949 -12.99 -10.90 21.35
N VAL A 950 -14.05 -11.33 20.68
CA VAL A 950 -14.13 -12.59 19.93
C VAL A 950 -14.43 -12.25 18.48
N GLY A 951 -13.45 -12.45 17.60
CA GLY A 951 -13.66 -12.27 16.16
C GLY A 951 -14.57 -13.37 15.60
N LEU A 952 -15.83 -13.03 15.30
CA LEU A 952 -16.82 -13.94 14.73
C LEU A 952 -16.57 -14.15 13.23
N THR A 953 -16.21 -13.06 12.54
CA THR A 953 -15.74 -13.04 11.15
C THR A 953 -14.59 -12.04 11.04
N ARG A 954 -14.00 -11.85 9.84
CA ARG A 954 -13.00 -10.76 9.63
C ARG A 954 -13.59 -9.35 9.79
N ALA A 955 -14.91 -9.20 9.63
CA ALA A 955 -15.59 -7.91 9.64
C ALA A 955 -16.45 -7.68 10.89
N VAL A 956 -16.69 -8.70 11.72
CA VAL A 956 -17.57 -8.65 12.90
C VAL A 956 -16.86 -9.21 14.12
N GLU A 957 -16.83 -8.42 15.18
CA GLU A 957 -16.26 -8.77 16.49
C GLU A 957 -17.33 -8.62 17.57
N LEU A 958 -17.48 -9.65 18.40
CA LEU A 958 -18.28 -9.62 19.62
C LEU A 958 -17.38 -9.19 20.78
N GLY A 959 -17.78 -8.17 21.53
CA GLY A 959 -17.14 -7.79 22.79
C GLY A 959 -18.05 -8.10 23.97
N LEU A 960 -17.60 -8.94 24.88
CA LEU A 960 -18.22 -9.09 26.20
C LEU A 960 -17.44 -8.26 27.20
N PHE A 961 -18.09 -7.42 27.99
CA PHE A 961 -17.38 -6.49 28.84
C PHE A 961 -17.91 -6.43 30.28
N LEU A 962 -16.99 -6.08 31.18
CA LEU A 962 -17.23 -5.73 32.57
C LEU A 962 -16.47 -4.43 32.86
N ASP A 963 -17.21 -3.39 33.25
CA ASP A 963 -16.68 -2.09 33.66
C ASP A 963 -16.88 -1.95 35.18
N ALA A 964 -15.88 -1.47 35.91
CA ALA A 964 -15.93 -1.23 37.34
C ALA A 964 -15.35 0.15 37.65
N GLY A 965 -16.12 1.09 38.17
CA GLY A 965 -15.64 2.45 38.39
C GLY A 965 -16.49 3.28 39.32
N ASN A 966 -15.90 4.34 39.85
CA ASN A 966 -16.60 5.32 40.67
C ASN A 966 -15.95 6.72 40.59
N LEU A 967 -16.69 7.75 40.98
CA LEU A 967 -16.19 9.13 41.08
C LEU A 967 -16.66 9.81 42.38
N TRP A 968 -15.85 10.75 42.88
CA TRP A 968 -16.07 11.45 44.15
C TRP A 968 -15.95 12.96 43.94
N LEU A 969 -16.84 13.72 44.59
CA LEU A 969 -16.75 15.18 44.61
C LEU A 969 -15.66 15.65 45.58
N ASP A 970 -15.58 15.06 46.78
CA ASP A 970 -14.51 15.27 47.75
C ASP A 970 -13.41 14.19 47.62
N PRO A 971 -12.21 14.51 47.13
CA PRO A 971 -11.12 13.55 46.99
C PRO A 971 -10.65 12.90 48.29
N ASN A 972 -11.01 13.45 49.47
CA ASN A 972 -10.66 12.86 50.76
C ASN A 972 -11.54 11.67 51.14
N ARG A 973 -12.70 11.51 50.48
CA ARG A 973 -13.59 10.36 50.63
C ARG A 973 -13.34 9.26 49.60
N PHE A 974 -12.25 9.38 48.85
CA PHE A 974 -11.87 8.42 47.83
C PHE A 974 -11.56 7.05 48.45
N GLU A 975 -12.24 6.01 47.97
CA GLU A 975 -12.02 4.62 48.38
C GLU A 975 -11.81 3.75 47.14
N ALA A 976 -10.59 3.20 46.97
CA ALA A 976 -10.19 2.51 45.74
C ALA A 976 -10.98 1.21 45.45
N LEU A 977 -11.60 0.62 46.47
CA LEU A 977 -12.37 -0.63 46.36
C LEU A 977 -13.88 -0.40 46.29
N ASP A 978 -14.36 0.82 46.53
CA ASP A 978 -15.77 1.17 46.46
C ASP A 978 -16.16 1.51 45.01
N LEU A 979 -16.17 0.48 44.17
CA LEU A 979 -16.39 0.58 42.74
C LEU A 979 -17.75 0.01 42.35
N ARG A 980 -18.45 0.74 41.50
CA ARG A 980 -19.71 0.29 40.92
C ARG A 980 -19.45 -0.50 39.65
N THR A 981 -20.25 -1.52 39.39
CA THR A 981 -20.01 -2.48 38.32
C THR A 981 -21.12 -2.45 37.27
N ASN A 982 -20.68 -2.58 36.02
CA ASN A 982 -21.54 -2.76 34.86
C ASN A 982 -21.06 -3.96 34.07
N ALA A 983 -21.98 -4.71 33.47
CA ALA A 983 -21.64 -5.76 32.51
C ALA A 983 -22.47 -5.60 31.23
N GLY A 984 -21.96 -6.08 30.13
CA GLY A 984 -22.69 -5.98 28.87
C GLY A 984 -22.01 -6.70 27.71
N ALA A 985 -22.63 -6.52 26.56
CA ALA A 985 -22.14 -7.05 25.30
C ALA A 985 -22.23 -5.98 24.22
N GLY A 986 -21.32 -6.04 23.26
CA GLY A 986 -21.28 -5.13 22.14
C GLY A 986 -20.87 -5.83 20.85
N LEU A 987 -21.35 -5.30 19.74
CA LEU A 987 -20.99 -5.73 18.40
C LEU A 987 -20.19 -4.61 17.74
N ARG A 988 -19.01 -4.95 17.23
CA ARG A 988 -18.19 -4.09 16.39
C ARG A 988 -18.20 -4.64 14.98
N PHE A 989 -18.41 -3.79 14.00
CA PHE A 989 -18.39 -4.20 12.61
C PHE A 989 -17.82 -3.10 11.71
N VAL A 990 -17.09 -3.51 10.68
CA VAL A 990 -16.51 -2.58 9.69
C VAL A 990 -17.55 -2.33 8.60
N THR A 991 -17.90 -1.06 8.38
CA THR A 991 -18.83 -0.67 7.31
C THR A 991 -18.09 0.14 6.22
N PRO A 992 -18.65 0.27 5.00
CA PRO A 992 -18.07 1.11 3.96
C PRO A 992 -17.86 2.58 4.35
N ILE A 993 -18.62 3.09 5.32
CA ILE A 993 -18.55 4.47 5.81
C ILE A 993 -17.73 4.62 7.10
N GLY A 994 -17.05 3.55 7.54
CA GLY A 994 -16.19 3.52 8.73
C GLY A 994 -16.58 2.41 9.72
N PRO A 995 -15.84 2.25 10.83
CA PRO A 995 -16.22 1.31 11.88
C PRO A 995 -17.59 1.67 12.45
N ALA A 996 -18.27 0.69 13.04
CA ALA A 996 -19.50 0.86 13.78
C ALA A 996 -19.47 -0.01 15.04
N ALA A 997 -20.08 0.48 16.11
CA ALA A 997 -20.14 -0.20 17.40
C ALA A 997 -21.50 0.02 18.04
N LEU A 998 -22.08 -1.07 18.54
CA LEU A 998 -23.33 -1.10 19.28
C LEU A 998 -23.03 -1.79 20.61
N ASP A 999 -23.09 -1.05 21.72
CA ASP A 999 -22.86 -1.59 23.07
C ASP A 999 -24.15 -1.49 23.90
N LEU A 1000 -24.52 -2.59 24.56
CA LEU A 1000 -25.59 -2.62 25.55
C LEU A 1000 -24.99 -2.94 26.91
N GLY A 1001 -24.98 -1.95 27.81
CA GLY A 1001 -24.46 -2.09 29.17
C GLY A 1001 -25.58 -2.10 30.20
N PHE A 1002 -25.46 -2.99 31.19
CA PHE A 1002 -26.35 -3.10 32.35
C PHE A 1002 -25.64 -2.59 33.60
N ASN A 1003 -26.32 -1.75 34.39
CA ASN A 1003 -25.87 -1.27 35.69
C ASN A 1003 -26.20 -2.33 36.75
N LEU A 1004 -25.18 -3.01 37.28
CA LEU A 1004 -25.35 -4.10 38.24
C LEU A 1004 -25.56 -3.58 39.66
N ASP A 1005 -24.98 -2.41 39.97
CA ASP A 1005 -25.06 -1.74 41.28
C ASP A 1005 -26.04 -0.55 41.24
N ARG A 1006 -27.22 -0.75 40.66
CA ARG A 1006 -28.23 0.29 40.44
C ARG A 1006 -28.81 0.84 41.75
N ASP A 1007 -28.84 2.17 41.88
CA ASP A 1007 -29.50 2.88 42.98
C ASP A 1007 -30.90 3.35 42.59
N VAL A 1008 -31.89 2.53 42.93
CA VAL A 1008 -33.30 2.85 42.68
C VAL A 1008 -33.79 4.05 43.48
N ARG A 1009 -33.13 4.44 44.57
CA ARG A 1009 -33.56 5.57 45.42
C ARG A 1009 -33.38 6.93 44.75
N ILE A 1010 -32.53 6.98 43.72
CA ILE A 1010 -32.26 8.17 42.91
C ILE A 1010 -32.57 7.96 41.43
N ASN A 1011 -33.48 7.02 41.14
CA ASN A 1011 -34.03 6.75 39.80
C ASN A 1011 -32.99 6.37 38.74
N GLU A 1012 -31.87 5.76 39.12
CA GLU A 1012 -30.87 5.33 38.15
C GLU A 1012 -31.42 4.29 37.18
N ARG A 1013 -30.84 4.24 35.98
CA ARG A 1013 -31.27 3.37 34.90
C ARG A 1013 -30.72 1.95 35.09
N LEU A 1014 -31.46 0.98 34.57
CA LEU A 1014 -31.05 -0.42 34.56
C LEU A 1014 -30.02 -0.72 33.47
N PHE A 1015 -30.17 -0.09 32.31
CA PHE A 1015 -29.29 -0.29 31.17
C PHE A 1015 -29.14 0.99 30.34
N ALA A 1016 -28.08 1.07 29.55
CA ALA A 1016 -27.87 2.09 28.54
C ALA A 1016 -27.44 1.46 27.23
N LEU A 1017 -27.97 2.01 26.13
CA LEU A 1017 -27.62 1.64 24.76
C LEU A 1017 -26.70 2.71 24.19
N HIS A 1018 -25.58 2.26 23.63
CA HIS A 1018 -24.63 3.11 22.95
C HIS A 1018 -24.47 2.65 21.51
N PHE A 1019 -24.50 3.59 20.58
CA PHE A 1019 -24.25 3.32 19.17
C PHE A 1019 -23.39 4.42 18.60
N THR A 1020 -22.41 4.04 17.78
CA THR A 1020 -21.58 4.97 17.01
C THR A 1020 -21.20 4.37 15.66
N ILE A 1021 -21.11 5.20 14.63
CA ILE A 1021 -20.71 4.81 13.27
C ILE A 1021 -19.88 5.94 12.61
N GLY A 1022 -18.88 5.54 11.82
CA GLY A 1022 -18.03 6.43 11.02
C GLY A 1022 -16.87 7.02 11.83
N LEU A 1023 -17.08 8.22 12.36
CA LEU A 1023 -16.09 9.00 13.12
C LEU A 1023 -15.86 8.42 14.54
N PHE A 1024 -14.88 7.53 14.74
CA PHE A 1024 -14.56 6.93 16.05
C PHE A 1024 -13.57 7.73 16.88
#